data_AF-I5BVA2-F1
#
_entry.id   AF-I5BVA2-F1
#
_cell.length_a   1.000
_cell.length_b   1.000
_cell.length_c   1.000
_cell.angle_alpha   90.00
_cell.angle_beta   90.00
_cell.angle_gamma   90.00
#
_symmetry.space_group_name_H-M   'P 1'
#
loop_
_entity.id
_entity.type
_entity.pdbx_description
1 polymer ?
#
loop_
_entity_poly.entity_id
_entity_poly.type
_entity_poly.pdbx_seq_one_letter_code
_entity_poly.pdbx_strand_id
1 'polypeptide(L)'
;MEHQIHANRPALLVLGSALVEGEPWKQIMAQLDMAPDLQGKHFLGSLDAAGQAAGVRAIICIDAINERHGTDIWPDRLAAFLKMAEPFPHVGIVLSCRSTYVQHVVPDSLDDDRLARVTHQGFAGRGGEAANVYLAKRGIVRPGAPNLVPEFQNPLFLKTCCDFLEKEGRNELPRGLRGVSAIFGFYNEAVVRSVTRRMKLDPHLALVSTALARFTNILVNRGEGYAPKTDVIAAFEAVLPSGGSLEKSLLSQFESEGVLAIELIREDDDKIVPMVRFTFERYSDHAIAARLIGEYLNTEDVKASFADGTVLAGLVFGEEYYRVAGIIEAIAIQLPERCGVEIVDLRPEINWAIRQAFLDSLLWREQRFFTDRTFECLRHFENDDGIRDLLISVATEPDNKFNALYMHEHLSARSMPERDANWSVFLNDRGSEDDPVEVVISWAMQNGMGTIDDDRAKLAAITLSWFLTTSHRAVRDKATKALASLLATRLALAASTLRLFAEANDLYLRERLFAAAYGAALQGKTADGLSELAATTYALIFAAGDPPLNELLRDHARGIIAYAEFREQLPPSIDLAKVHPPYKSPWPIEYVSKAKIESYKQNYNGAYYGDAIVSSAVNDGDFARYVIDHTIDKWAPVSIDAENCPSAHSLARDWLGRFIVQASAEQLTAFEAVAEAARACGGDLSYKETPERAALKAAEKAFQATLPPQEWEEYRVTAQAFVRHSLYSEQPHDYSARFNRGWGRRWICMRAHELGWTQERFSKLERGYSGDRHEHRVERIGKKYQWLALRELVARMADNLLFMGQGYGDERLPYEGARDVGLRDMDPSLLVTKTHYDGWKQWDRTWWVPVQPRLRQVEPLERLAWLDSDSDLLNDASLIDLIDPKTKRRWLPLHSFASWRQPGLDGDNKSMQRETWYRVTCIVLVKGDAAKAKEDLSSQILVDPHALPEFHLDSSYFLGEYPWHPTLQDQDDWVGGDGWNSLSVSLRPTTSHYLSERGGYDYSVDETVRIELPAPWLAKAMGLRLQDGQKPTFVDTDGEVRFFDPSVIEPGNQAALVDRGAFLEMLDREGLAAIWVVAGEKGVFGGKDPHRGFGGRVLHTGVYTLETEGFVRSMHFDREKPSAEQLEGLLGVAPTEELLSRYARG
;
A
#
# COMPACT_ATOMS: atom_id res chain seq x y z
N MET A 1 17.60 21.11 -14.68
CA MET A 1 18.94 21.72 -14.78
C MET A 1 19.95 21.07 -13.83
N GLU A 2 19.76 21.15 -12.50
CA GLU A 2 20.71 20.58 -11.51
C GLU A 2 21.11 19.12 -11.77
N HIS A 3 20.15 18.26 -12.14
CA HIS A 3 20.42 16.86 -12.48
C HIS A 3 21.47 16.70 -13.61
N GLN A 4 21.39 17.53 -14.66
CA GLN A 4 22.34 17.47 -15.78
C GLN A 4 23.73 17.95 -15.35
N ILE A 5 23.79 19.02 -14.55
CA ILE A 5 25.04 19.58 -14.04
C ILE A 5 25.75 18.57 -13.11
N HIS A 6 25.03 17.94 -12.18
CA HIS A 6 25.59 16.91 -11.29
C HIS A 6 26.06 15.65 -12.05
N ALA A 7 25.41 15.33 -13.17
CA ALA A 7 25.83 14.24 -14.06
C ALA A 7 26.98 14.64 -15.01
N ASN A 8 27.52 15.86 -14.87
CA ASN A 8 28.56 16.43 -15.73
C ASN A 8 28.19 16.47 -17.22
N ARG A 9 26.91 16.77 -17.52
CA ARG A 9 26.33 16.84 -18.86
C ARG A 9 26.10 18.30 -19.29
N PRO A 10 26.17 18.62 -20.60
CA PRO A 10 26.04 19.99 -21.10
C PRO A 10 24.64 20.55 -20.87
N ALA A 11 24.55 21.68 -20.16
CA ALA A 11 23.28 22.37 -19.91
C ALA A 11 23.49 23.88 -19.69
N LEU A 12 22.51 24.70 -20.12
CA LEU A 12 22.49 26.16 -19.98
C LEU A 12 21.13 26.63 -19.42
N LEU A 13 21.16 27.55 -18.45
CA LEU A 13 19.97 28.26 -17.96
C LEU A 13 20.09 29.75 -18.29
N VAL A 14 19.08 30.31 -18.93
CA VAL A 14 18.96 31.74 -19.26
C VAL A 14 17.72 32.28 -18.55
N LEU A 15 17.86 33.39 -17.84
CA LEU A 15 16.72 34.08 -17.24
C LEU A 15 16.12 35.03 -18.28
N GLY A 16 14.82 34.89 -18.58
CA GLY A 16 14.11 35.73 -19.54
C GLY A 16 14.16 37.22 -19.17
N SER A 17 14.13 37.54 -17.87
CA SER A 17 14.29 38.90 -17.36
C SER A 17 15.67 39.52 -17.59
N ALA A 18 16.68 38.73 -17.97
CA ALA A 18 17.99 39.24 -18.35
C ALA A 18 18.07 39.68 -19.83
N LEU A 19 17.04 39.38 -20.63
CA LEU A 19 16.96 39.78 -22.04
C LEU A 19 16.28 41.14 -22.18
N VAL A 20 16.86 41.99 -23.03
CA VAL A 20 16.32 43.28 -23.44
C VAL A 20 15.86 43.23 -24.89
N GLU A 21 15.22 44.30 -25.37
CA GLU A 21 14.77 44.40 -26.76
C GLU A 21 15.97 44.28 -27.73
N GLY A 22 16.15 43.09 -28.32
CA GLY A 22 17.38 42.73 -29.03
C GLY A 22 17.35 41.30 -29.55
N GLU A 23 18.32 40.90 -30.37
CA GLU A 23 18.36 39.55 -30.95
C GLU A 23 18.74 38.52 -29.86
N PRO A 24 17.90 37.50 -29.55
CA PRO A 24 18.10 36.67 -28.37
C PRO A 24 19.40 35.85 -28.37
N TRP A 25 19.82 35.28 -29.51
CA TRP A 25 21.03 34.46 -29.53
C TRP A 25 22.29 35.27 -29.26
N LYS A 26 22.40 36.48 -29.82
CA LYS A 26 23.48 37.43 -29.52
C LYS A 26 23.53 37.80 -28.05
N GLN A 27 22.38 38.03 -27.43
CA GLN A 27 22.31 38.35 -26.01
C GLN A 27 22.75 37.18 -25.13
N ILE A 28 22.29 35.96 -25.43
CA ILE A 28 22.70 34.75 -24.70
C ILE A 28 24.21 34.54 -24.82
N MET A 29 24.78 34.65 -26.03
CA MET A 29 26.22 34.51 -26.24
C MET A 29 27.02 35.61 -25.54
N ALA A 30 26.53 36.86 -25.53
CA ALA A 30 27.17 37.96 -24.82
C ALA A 30 27.17 37.76 -23.30
N GLN A 31 26.10 37.21 -22.72
CA GLN A 31 26.05 36.87 -21.29
C GLN A 31 27.03 35.74 -20.92
N LEU A 32 27.42 34.91 -21.88
CA LEU A 32 28.42 33.85 -21.73
C LEU A 32 29.85 34.31 -22.05
N ASP A 33 30.08 35.61 -22.25
CA ASP A 33 31.37 36.22 -22.61
C ASP A 33 31.99 35.62 -23.88
N MET A 34 31.14 35.24 -24.84
CA MET A 34 31.56 34.69 -26.13
C MET A 34 32.02 35.79 -27.09
N ALA A 35 32.87 35.42 -28.05
CA ALA A 35 33.41 36.37 -29.03
C ALA A 35 32.29 37.09 -29.83
N PRO A 36 32.33 38.42 -30.00
CA PRO A 36 31.25 39.21 -30.60
C PRO A 36 30.92 38.85 -32.07
N ASP A 37 31.85 38.22 -32.77
CA ASP A 37 31.75 37.77 -34.16
C ASP A 37 31.24 36.33 -34.29
N LEU A 38 31.10 35.60 -33.18
CA LEU A 38 30.59 34.23 -33.17
C LEU A 38 29.11 34.21 -33.58
N GLN A 39 28.78 33.36 -34.57
CA GLN A 39 27.39 33.18 -35.01
C GLN A 39 26.68 32.12 -34.16
N GLY A 40 25.39 32.32 -33.88
CA GLY A 40 24.58 31.40 -33.07
C GLY A 40 24.62 29.93 -33.54
N LYS A 41 24.73 29.68 -34.84
CA LYS A 41 24.89 28.33 -35.40
C LYS A 41 26.17 27.61 -34.96
N HIS A 42 27.27 28.35 -34.75
CA HIS A 42 28.55 27.77 -34.30
C HIS A 42 28.50 27.46 -32.81
N PHE A 43 27.83 28.32 -32.03
CA PHE A 43 27.53 28.06 -30.62
C PHE A 43 26.66 26.81 -30.44
N LEU A 44 25.55 26.71 -31.18
CA LEU A 44 24.66 25.54 -31.16
C LEU A 44 25.36 24.27 -31.63
N GLY A 45 26.18 24.33 -32.68
CA GLY A 45 26.98 23.19 -33.13
C GLY A 45 28.00 22.70 -32.09
N SER A 46 28.52 23.60 -31.26
CA SER A 46 29.42 23.23 -30.16
C SER A 46 28.67 22.48 -29.05
N LEU A 47 27.45 22.92 -28.72
CA LEU A 47 26.58 22.23 -27.77
C LEU A 47 26.09 20.87 -28.30
N ASP A 48 25.79 20.79 -29.59
CA ASP A 48 25.39 19.55 -30.26
C ASP A 48 26.50 18.50 -30.20
N ALA A 49 27.73 18.89 -30.53
CA ALA A 49 28.91 18.01 -30.40
C ALA A 49 29.16 17.56 -28.95
N ALA A 50 28.98 18.46 -27.98
CA ALA A 50 29.11 18.13 -26.56
C ALA A 50 28.01 17.14 -26.11
N GLY A 51 26.77 17.33 -26.54
CA GLY A 51 25.66 16.41 -26.27
C GLY A 51 25.92 15.03 -26.88
N GLN A 52 26.32 14.99 -28.15
CA GLN A 52 26.66 13.78 -28.87
C GLN A 52 27.79 13.00 -28.16
N ALA A 53 28.87 13.67 -27.76
CA ALA A 53 29.98 13.06 -27.05
C ALA A 53 29.56 12.46 -25.69
N ALA A 54 28.60 13.10 -25.02
CA ALA A 54 28.04 12.63 -23.75
C ALA A 54 26.90 11.60 -23.91
N GLY A 55 26.50 11.26 -25.15
CA GLY A 55 25.40 10.34 -25.44
C GLY A 55 24.03 10.86 -24.97
N VAL A 56 23.86 12.18 -24.83
CA VAL A 56 22.64 12.83 -24.34
C VAL A 56 22.28 14.06 -25.18
N ARG A 57 21.18 14.75 -24.87
CA ARG A 57 20.89 16.08 -25.42
C ARG A 57 21.43 17.17 -24.49
N ALA A 58 22.15 18.15 -25.04
CA ALA A 58 22.46 19.39 -24.37
C ALA A 58 21.19 20.22 -24.18
N ILE A 59 20.88 20.66 -22.97
CA ILE A 59 19.62 21.36 -22.66
C ILE A 59 19.87 22.86 -22.50
N ILE A 60 19.08 23.68 -23.20
CA ILE A 60 19.00 25.13 -23.00
C ILE A 60 17.63 25.45 -22.40
N CYS A 61 17.58 25.89 -21.15
CA CYS A 61 16.37 26.35 -20.49
C CYS A 61 16.30 27.88 -20.53
N ILE A 62 15.21 28.46 -21.04
CA ILE A 62 14.91 29.89 -20.90
C ILE A 62 13.74 30.04 -19.93
N ASP A 63 14.04 30.60 -18.77
CA ASP A 63 13.07 30.76 -17.70
C ASP A 63 12.25 32.04 -17.87
N ALA A 64 10.94 31.94 -17.71
CA ALA A 64 9.96 33.02 -17.69
C ALA A 64 10.06 33.96 -18.90
N ILE A 65 9.83 33.43 -20.10
CA ILE A 65 9.88 34.22 -21.35
C ILE A 65 8.87 35.37 -21.39
N ASN A 66 7.85 35.35 -20.53
CA ASN A 66 6.86 36.43 -20.39
C ASN A 66 7.30 37.60 -19.49
N GLU A 67 8.47 37.54 -18.85
CA GLU A 67 8.93 38.61 -17.94
C GLU A 67 9.57 39.80 -18.68
N ARG A 68 9.49 40.99 -18.06
CA ARG A 68 10.02 42.27 -18.56
C ARG A 68 9.62 42.57 -20.01
N HIS A 69 10.58 42.52 -20.94
CA HIS A 69 10.41 42.80 -22.38
C HIS A 69 9.92 41.57 -23.16
N GLY A 70 9.48 40.51 -22.48
CA GLY A 70 9.09 39.26 -23.11
C GLY A 70 8.02 39.40 -24.19
N THR A 71 7.00 40.21 -23.96
CA THR A 71 5.94 40.52 -24.94
C THR A 71 6.43 41.36 -26.11
N ASP A 72 7.57 42.04 -25.98
CA ASP A 72 8.16 42.86 -27.04
C ASP A 72 9.17 42.04 -27.88
N ILE A 73 9.80 41.02 -27.28
CA ILE A 73 10.85 40.22 -27.91
C ILE A 73 10.28 39.01 -28.63
N TRP A 74 9.50 38.19 -27.92
CA TRP A 74 9.23 36.81 -28.33
C TRP A 74 8.16 36.65 -29.42
N PRO A 75 7.07 37.45 -29.48
CA PRO A 75 6.06 37.30 -30.53
C PRO A 75 6.65 37.30 -31.95
N ASP A 76 7.59 38.22 -32.19
CA ASP A 76 8.19 38.41 -33.51
C ASP A 76 9.46 37.56 -33.72
N ARG A 77 10.06 37.00 -32.65
CA ARG A 77 11.40 36.38 -32.73
C ARG A 77 11.45 34.92 -32.32
N LEU A 78 10.44 34.39 -31.61
CA LEU A 78 10.46 33.03 -31.06
C LEU A 78 10.55 31.96 -32.16
N ALA A 79 9.79 32.12 -33.25
CA ALA A 79 9.82 31.18 -34.36
C ALA A 79 11.21 31.11 -35.02
N ALA A 80 11.83 32.27 -35.27
CA ALA A 80 13.19 32.35 -35.82
C ALA A 80 14.24 31.80 -34.84
N PHE A 81 14.07 32.06 -33.55
CA PHE A 81 14.92 31.56 -32.48
C PHE A 81 14.97 30.02 -32.47
N LEU A 82 13.79 29.37 -32.48
CA LEU A 82 13.65 27.91 -32.50
C LEU A 82 14.14 27.30 -33.82
N LYS A 83 13.83 27.94 -34.96
CA LYS A 83 14.27 27.49 -36.29
C LYS A 83 15.79 27.38 -36.40
N MET A 84 16.53 28.26 -35.72
CA MET A 84 18.00 28.21 -35.70
C MET A 84 18.56 26.97 -35.00
N ALA A 85 17.83 26.41 -34.02
CA ALA A 85 18.24 25.24 -33.25
C ALA A 85 17.85 23.90 -33.88
N GLU A 86 16.88 23.89 -34.80
CA GLU A 86 16.34 22.69 -35.45
C GLU A 86 17.40 21.78 -36.13
N PRO A 87 18.47 22.29 -36.78
CA PRO A 87 19.49 21.45 -37.40
C PRO A 87 20.39 20.66 -36.41
N PHE A 88 20.23 20.86 -35.10
CA PHE A 88 21.10 20.33 -34.04
C PHE A 88 20.34 19.29 -33.19
N PRO A 89 20.33 17.99 -33.59
CA PRO A 89 19.48 16.97 -32.98
C PRO A 89 19.84 16.64 -31.52
N HIS A 90 21.07 16.92 -31.12
CA HIS A 90 21.55 16.75 -29.75
C HIS A 90 21.36 18.00 -28.89
N VAL A 91 20.64 19.03 -29.35
CA VAL A 91 20.25 20.20 -28.55
C VAL A 91 18.75 20.15 -28.25
N GLY A 92 18.35 20.44 -27.02
CA GLY A 92 16.96 20.58 -26.60
C GLY A 92 16.73 21.95 -25.96
N ILE A 93 15.66 22.64 -26.37
CA ILE A 93 15.27 23.92 -25.80
C ILE A 93 14.00 23.73 -24.96
N VAL A 94 14.02 24.28 -23.74
CA VAL A 94 12.88 24.27 -22.82
C VAL A 94 12.57 25.71 -22.44
N LEU A 95 11.31 26.12 -22.56
CA LEU A 95 10.85 27.47 -22.26
C LEU A 95 9.79 27.39 -21.16
N SER A 96 9.80 28.31 -20.20
CA SER A 96 8.70 28.47 -19.25
C SER A 96 7.96 29.79 -19.50
N CYS A 97 6.63 29.75 -19.49
CA CYS A 97 5.76 30.89 -19.74
C CYS A 97 4.50 30.77 -18.87
N ARG A 98 4.01 31.89 -18.33
CA ARG A 98 2.69 31.92 -17.66
C ARG A 98 1.58 31.69 -18.67
N SER A 99 0.60 30.85 -18.34
CA SER A 99 -0.51 30.48 -19.24
C SER A 99 -1.24 31.70 -19.82
N THR A 100 -1.48 32.73 -19.01
CA THR A 100 -2.14 34.00 -19.41
C THR A 100 -1.34 34.80 -20.44
N TYR A 101 -0.03 34.57 -20.55
CA TYR A 101 0.85 35.26 -21.49
C TYR A 101 1.13 34.45 -22.76
N VAL A 102 0.74 33.18 -22.83
CA VAL A 102 1.05 32.31 -23.98
C VAL A 102 0.55 32.92 -25.29
N GLN A 103 -0.70 33.39 -25.32
CA GLN A 103 -1.31 34.05 -26.50
C GLN A 103 -0.63 35.38 -26.90
N HIS A 104 0.19 35.95 -26.00
CA HIS A 104 0.85 37.23 -26.19
C HIS A 104 2.36 37.11 -26.42
N VAL A 105 2.92 35.90 -26.29
CA VAL A 105 4.37 35.64 -26.32
C VAL A 105 4.69 34.59 -27.37
N VAL A 106 3.83 33.58 -27.52
CA VAL A 106 3.97 32.51 -28.49
C VAL A 106 3.12 32.84 -29.72
N PRO A 107 3.73 33.05 -30.91
CA PRO A 107 2.97 33.34 -32.11
C PRO A 107 2.17 32.11 -32.58
N ASP A 108 1.01 32.34 -33.20
CA ASP A 108 0.11 31.29 -33.72
C ASP A 108 0.78 30.29 -34.69
N SER A 109 1.89 30.70 -35.32
CA SER A 109 2.70 29.84 -36.19
C SER A 109 3.40 28.66 -35.48
N LEU A 110 3.45 28.69 -34.15
CA LEU A 110 4.00 27.66 -33.25
C LEU A 110 2.88 26.98 -32.46
N ASP A 111 2.11 26.17 -33.18
CA ASP A 111 1.08 25.29 -32.62
C ASP A 111 1.66 24.16 -31.75
N ASP A 112 0.79 23.37 -31.11
CA ASP A 112 1.18 22.32 -30.17
C ASP A 112 2.01 21.20 -30.83
N ASP A 113 1.89 21.02 -32.17
CA ASP A 113 2.68 20.07 -32.95
C ASP A 113 4.13 20.54 -33.15
N ARG A 114 4.36 21.85 -33.23
CA ARG A 114 5.68 22.46 -33.45
C ARG A 114 6.38 22.89 -32.17
N LEU A 115 5.62 23.19 -31.12
CA LEU A 115 6.12 23.52 -29.79
C LEU A 115 5.29 22.79 -28.74
N ALA A 116 5.69 21.56 -28.41
CA ALA A 116 5.01 20.73 -27.41
C ALA A 116 4.86 21.47 -26.07
N ARG A 117 3.65 21.45 -25.51
CA ARG A 117 3.29 22.21 -24.30
C ARG A 117 2.95 21.26 -23.16
N VAL A 118 3.48 21.56 -21.98
CA VAL A 118 3.17 20.85 -20.74
C VAL A 118 2.71 21.86 -19.70
N THR A 119 1.48 21.69 -19.20
CA THR A 119 0.95 22.56 -18.15
C THR A 119 1.35 22.01 -16.78
N HIS A 120 2.06 22.80 -15.98
CA HIS A 120 2.46 22.43 -14.63
C HIS A 120 1.35 22.76 -13.62
N GLN A 121 0.70 21.74 -13.05
CA GLN A 121 -0.48 21.90 -12.18
C GLN A 121 -0.16 22.11 -10.69
N GLY A 122 1.11 22.33 -10.33
CA GLY A 122 1.52 22.49 -8.93
C GLY A 122 1.43 21.17 -8.17
N PHE A 123 0.81 21.15 -7.00
CA PHE A 123 0.56 19.91 -6.25
C PHE A 123 -0.75 19.21 -6.65
N ALA A 124 -1.47 19.66 -7.68
CA ALA A 124 -2.77 19.07 -8.06
C ALA A 124 -2.69 17.56 -8.32
N GLY A 125 -3.76 16.83 -7.95
CA GLY A 125 -3.88 15.37 -8.05
C GLY A 125 -3.23 14.60 -6.89
N ARG A 126 -2.25 15.18 -6.17
CA ARG A 126 -1.62 14.59 -4.97
C ARG A 126 -1.28 15.67 -3.93
N GLY A 127 -2.19 16.63 -3.76
CA GLY A 127 -1.99 17.88 -3.02
C GLY A 127 -1.45 17.69 -1.61
N GLY A 128 -2.10 16.80 -0.86
CA GLY A 128 -1.69 16.43 0.48
C GLY A 128 -0.32 15.76 0.50
N GLU A 129 -0.07 14.75 -0.33
CA GLU A 129 1.21 14.02 -0.38
C GLU A 129 2.40 14.91 -0.78
N ALA A 130 2.21 15.81 -1.74
CA ALA A 130 3.28 16.70 -2.17
C ALA A 130 3.59 17.78 -1.13
N ALA A 131 2.55 18.39 -0.51
CA ALA A 131 2.71 19.28 0.63
C ALA A 131 3.40 18.56 1.80
N ASN A 132 3.06 17.29 2.00
CA ASN A 132 3.63 16.41 3.00
C ASN A 132 5.14 16.23 2.81
N VAL A 133 5.58 15.84 1.62
CA VAL A 133 7.02 15.69 1.29
C VAL A 133 7.74 17.03 1.43
N TYR A 134 7.11 18.13 1.02
CA TYR A 134 7.67 19.47 1.14
C TYR A 134 7.94 19.86 2.61
N LEU A 135 6.95 19.71 3.49
CA LEU A 135 7.05 20.02 4.92
C LEU A 135 8.08 19.13 5.63
N ALA A 136 8.11 17.84 5.31
CA ALA A 136 9.06 16.89 5.90
C ALA A 136 10.51 17.25 5.53
N LYS A 137 10.77 17.60 4.25
CA LYS A 137 12.10 18.03 3.80
C LYS A 137 12.58 19.32 4.47
N ARG A 138 11.64 20.16 4.89
CA ARG A 138 11.87 21.43 5.61
C ARG A 138 11.97 21.25 7.13
N GLY A 139 11.73 20.04 7.66
CA GLY A 139 11.71 19.77 9.10
C GLY A 139 10.55 20.44 9.84
N ILE A 140 9.47 20.80 9.14
CA ILE A 140 8.28 21.43 9.73
C ILE A 140 7.25 20.35 10.07
N VAL A 141 6.92 20.25 11.36
CA VAL A 141 5.88 19.39 11.92
C VAL A 141 4.52 19.87 11.44
N ARG A 142 3.75 18.94 10.88
CA ARG A 142 2.45 19.19 10.27
C ARG A 142 1.36 19.47 11.32
N PRO A 143 0.24 20.08 10.92
CA PRO A 143 -1.00 19.95 11.68
C PRO A 143 -1.37 18.46 11.68
N GLY A 144 -1.67 17.90 12.85
CA GLY A 144 -2.03 16.48 12.97
C GLY A 144 -3.39 16.12 12.35
N ALA A 145 -3.94 16.89 11.41
CA ALA A 145 -5.30 16.71 10.88
C ALA A 145 -5.32 15.96 9.53
N PRO A 146 -6.32 15.09 9.27
CA PRO A 146 -6.49 14.43 7.96
C PRO A 146 -6.78 15.41 6.82
N ASN A 147 -7.66 16.38 7.04
CA ASN A 147 -8.05 17.36 6.04
C ASN A 147 -7.12 18.57 6.09
N LEU A 148 -6.22 18.68 5.10
CA LEU A 148 -5.46 19.90 4.87
C LEU A 148 -6.33 20.91 4.12
N VAL A 149 -6.24 22.16 4.53
CA VAL A 149 -6.97 23.25 3.91
C VAL A 149 -6.38 23.48 2.51
N PRO A 150 -7.18 23.69 1.45
CA PRO A 150 -6.71 23.67 0.06
C PRO A 150 -5.53 24.61 -0.24
N GLU A 151 -5.40 25.70 0.52
CA GLU A 151 -4.33 26.67 0.42
C GLU A 151 -2.95 26.05 0.68
N PHE A 152 -2.85 25.04 1.56
CA PHE A 152 -1.59 24.31 1.77
C PHE A 152 -1.21 23.36 0.63
N GLN A 153 -2.15 23.09 -0.29
CA GLN A 153 -1.83 22.41 -1.55
C GLN A 153 -1.23 23.39 -2.59
N ASN A 154 -1.22 24.69 -2.31
CA ASN A 154 -0.52 25.64 -3.17
C ASN A 154 0.96 25.78 -2.76
N PRO A 155 1.93 25.46 -3.64
CA PRO A 155 3.34 25.51 -3.29
C PRO A 155 3.84 26.90 -2.84
N LEU A 156 3.28 27.99 -3.40
CA LEU A 156 3.68 29.36 -3.04
C LEU A 156 3.16 29.74 -1.65
N PHE A 157 1.88 29.45 -1.38
CA PHE A 157 1.29 29.70 -0.07
C PHE A 157 2.03 28.94 1.03
N LEU A 158 2.28 27.65 0.80
CA LEU A 158 3.01 26.79 1.73
C LEU A 158 4.45 27.26 1.92
N LYS A 159 5.15 27.64 0.84
CA LYS A 159 6.51 28.19 0.89
C LYS A 159 6.58 29.43 1.78
N THR A 160 5.69 30.41 1.59
CA THR A 160 5.70 31.66 2.36
C THR A 160 5.50 31.39 3.86
N CYS A 161 4.56 30.50 4.20
CA CYS A 161 4.34 30.05 5.57
C CYS A 161 5.58 29.36 6.16
N CYS A 162 6.23 28.46 5.41
CA CYS A 162 7.41 27.72 5.85
C CYS A 162 8.63 28.61 6.03
N ASP A 163 8.92 29.47 5.05
CA ASP A 163 10.03 30.43 5.10
C ASP A 163 9.89 31.37 6.31
N PHE A 164 8.66 31.74 6.68
CA PHE A 164 8.38 32.51 7.89
C PHE A 164 8.68 31.73 9.17
N LEU A 165 8.20 30.48 9.28
CA LEU A 165 8.46 29.62 10.44
C LEU A 165 9.96 29.39 10.67
N GLU A 166 10.70 29.01 9.62
CA GLU A 166 12.15 28.79 9.68
C GLU A 166 12.89 30.04 10.20
N LYS A 167 12.51 31.22 9.68
CA LYS A 167 13.11 32.51 10.08
C LYS A 167 12.82 32.91 11.51
N GLU A 168 11.71 32.44 12.08
CA GLU A 168 11.33 32.66 13.48
C GLU A 168 11.85 31.53 14.40
N GLY A 169 12.64 30.59 13.87
CA GLY A 169 13.18 29.46 14.64
C GLY A 169 12.11 28.46 15.07
N ARG A 170 10.96 28.44 14.37
CA ARG A 170 9.83 27.56 14.65
C ARG A 170 9.81 26.42 13.64
N ASN A 171 9.51 25.23 14.13
CA ASN A 171 9.42 24.01 13.33
C ASN A 171 8.01 23.41 13.34
N GLU A 172 7.00 24.14 13.81
CA GLU A 172 5.61 23.67 13.87
C GLU A 172 4.68 24.84 13.51
N LEU A 173 3.66 24.55 12.70
CA LEU A 173 2.57 25.50 12.46
C LEU A 173 1.87 25.82 13.80
N PRO A 174 1.41 27.07 14.02
CA PRO A 174 0.75 27.43 15.28
C PRO A 174 -0.35 26.44 15.69
N ARG A 175 -0.27 25.92 16.92
CA ARG A 175 -1.31 25.05 17.48
C ARG A 175 -2.62 25.83 17.59
N GLY A 176 -3.72 25.22 17.16
CA GLY A 176 -5.04 25.86 17.17
C GLY A 176 -5.34 26.73 15.95
N LEU A 177 -4.50 26.71 14.92
CA LEU A 177 -4.76 27.35 13.63
C LEU A 177 -5.86 26.55 12.89
N ARG A 178 -7.11 26.81 13.29
CA ARG A 178 -8.33 26.11 12.88
C ARG A 178 -9.20 27.06 12.07
N GLY A 179 -9.71 26.56 10.94
CA GLY A 179 -10.52 27.32 10.01
C GLY A 179 -9.70 28.24 9.08
N VAL A 180 -10.29 28.53 7.92
CA VAL A 180 -9.65 29.32 6.84
C VAL A 180 -9.28 30.74 7.31
N SER A 181 -10.10 31.35 8.16
CA SER A 181 -9.87 32.68 8.72
C SER A 181 -8.53 32.78 9.48
N ALA A 182 -8.20 31.78 10.31
CA ALA A 182 -6.95 31.75 11.06
C ALA A 182 -5.73 31.52 10.16
N ILE A 183 -5.88 30.70 9.11
CA ILE A 183 -4.84 30.42 8.11
C ILE A 183 -4.47 31.68 7.34
N PHE A 184 -5.47 32.42 6.87
CA PHE A 184 -5.23 33.68 6.18
C PHE A 184 -4.66 34.77 7.09
N GLY A 185 -5.06 34.80 8.37
CA GLY A 185 -4.42 35.66 9.37
C GLY A 185 -2.93 35.36 9.50
N PHE A 186 -2.55 34.09 9.62
CA PHE A 186 -1.16 33.65 9.70
C PHE A 186 -0.37 33.95 8.42
N TYR A 187 -0.95 33.68 7.25
CA TYR A 187 -0.34 34.01 5.96
C TYR A 187 -0.10 35.52 5.82
N ASN A 188 -1.08 36.35 6.21
CA ASN A 188 -0.94 37.79 6.18
C ASN A 188 0.19 38.27 7.12
N GLU A 189 0.30 37.70 8.33
CA GLU A 189 1.43 38.00 9.21
C GLU A 189 2.78 37.63 8.56
N ALA A 190 2.87 36.42 7.99
CA ALA A 190 4.07 35.94 7.31
C ALA A 190 4.50 36.89 6.18
N VAL A 191 3.55 37.32 5.34
CA VAL A 191 3.76 38.26 4.26
C VAL A 191 4.22 39.62 4.78
N VAL A 192 3.49 40.20 5.74
CA VAL A 192 3.79 41.51 6.32
C VAL A 192 5.20 41.52 6.89
N ARG A 193 5.57 40.49 7.66
CA ARG A 193 6.91 40.32 8.24
C ARG A 193 7.98 40.17 7.15
N SER A 194 7.75 39.34 6.15
CA SER A 194 8.68 39.06 5.06
C SER A 194 9.01 40.33 4.26
N VAL A 195 7.98 41.07 3.82
CA VAL A 195 8.14 42.30 3.04
C VAL A 195 8.76 43.42 3.88
N THR A 196 8.30 43.60 5.13
CA THR A 196 8.88 44.60 6.06
C THR A 196 10.38 44.38 6.25
N ARG A 197 10.80 43.12 6.48
CA ARG A 197 12.21 42.76 6.66
C ARG A 197 13.02 42.95 5.38
N ARG A 198 12.51 42.49 4.23
CA ARG A 198 13.18 42.62 2.92
C ARG A 198 13.43 44.08 2.55
N MET A 199 12.42 44.92 2.73
CA MET A 199 12.49 46.36 2.44
C MET A 199 13.16 47.19 3.55
N LYS A 200 13.52 46.57 4.69
CA LYS A 200 14.12 47.22 5.87
C LYS A 200 13.26 48.37 6.42
N LEU A 201 11.95 48.16 6.46
CA LEU A 201 10.97 49.15 6.95
C LEU A 201 10.83 49.08 8.48
N ASP A 202 10.45 50.19 9.12
CA ASP A 202 10.10 50.22 10.55
C ASP A 202 8.75 49.51 10.80
N PRO A 203 8.72 48.40 11.55
CA PRO A 203 7.48 47.68 11.83
C PRO A 203 6.41 48.51 12.55
N HIS A 204 6.79 49.52 13.34
CA HIS A 204 5.83 50.34 14.11
C HIS A 204 4.96 51.23 13.24
N LEU A 205 5.39 51.52 12.00
CA LEU A 205 4.63 52.30 11.04
C LEU A 205 3.55 51.50 10.31
N ALA A 206 3.56 50.16 10.43
CA ALA A 206 2.59 49.26 9.81
C ALA A 206 2.33 49.52 8.31
N LEU A 207 3.33 50.01 7.57
CA LEU A 207 3.19 50.45 6.17
C LEU A 207 2.67 49.32 5.26
N VAL A 208 3.25 48.12 5.39
CA VAL A 208 2.88 46.96 4.57
C VAL A 208 1.43 46.52 4.84
N SER A 209 1.01 46.46 6.10
CA SER A 209 -0.36 46.11 6.48
C SER A 209 -1.37 47.16 6.01
N THR A 210 -1.00 48.44 6.09
CA THR A 210 -1.80 49.57 5.59
C THR A 210 -1.98 49.50 4.08
N ALA A 211 -0.93 49.15 3.33
CA ALA A 211 -1.00 48.97 1.89
C ALA A 211 -1.95 47.84 1.49
N LEU A 212 -1.82 46.66 2.11
CA LEU A 212 -2.74 45.54 1.88
C LEU A 212 -4.20 45.92 2.19
N ALA A 213 -4.45 46.59 3.31
CA ALA A 213 -5.78 47.07 3.67
C ALA A 213 -6.35 48.06 2.63
N ARG A 214 -5.53 48.98 2.10
CA ARG A 214 -5.95 49.88 1.02
C ARG A 214 -6.28 49.14 -0.26
N PHE A 215 -5.49 48.13 -0.63
CA PHE A 215 -5.80 47.31 -1.80
C PHE A 215 -7.10 46.52 -1.62
N THR A 216 -7.32 45.88 -0.47
CA THR A 216 -8.59 45.21 -0.15
C THR A 216 -9.77 46.18 -0.25
N ASN A 217 -9.64 47.42 0.25
CA ASN A 217 -10.70 48.43 0.13
C ASN A 217 -11.01 48.80 -1.33
N ILE A 218 -10.01 48.82 -2.22
CA ILE A 218 -10.25 49.05 -3.65
C ILE A 218 -11.10 47.91 -4.23
N LEU A 219 -10.75 46.65 -3.93
CA LEU A 219 -11.51 45.49 -4.39
C LEU A 219 -12.96 45.51 -3.87
N VAL A 220 -13.14 45.78 -2.57
CA VAL A 220 -14.47 45.87 -1.94
C VAL A 220 -15.32 46.95 -2.60
N ASN A 221 -14.78 48.14 -2.86
CA ASN A 221 -15.53 49.25 -3.45
C ASN A 221 -15.91 49.00 -4.92
N ARG A 222 -15.11 48.20 -5.64
CA ARG A 222 -15.42 47.81 -7.02
C ARG A 222 -16.38 46.64 -7.11
N GLY A 223 -16.45 45.81 -6.06
CA GLY A 223 -17.24 44.57 -6.06
C GLY A 223 -16.61 43.46 -6.92
N GLU A 224 -15.32 43.58 -7.23
CA GLU A 224 -14.58 42.67 -8.12
C GLU A 224 -13.28 42.22 -7.46
N GLY A 225 -12.82 41.01 -7.77
CA GLY A 225 -11.52 40.48 -7.31
C GLY A 225 -10.29 41.13 -7.97
N TYR A 226 -10.49 42.13 -8.83
CA TYR A 226 -9.46 42.79 -9.63
C TYR A 226 -9.51 44.31 -9.49
N ALA A 227 -8.35 44.95 -9.60
CA ALA A 227 -8.24 46.41 -9.70
C ALA A 227 -7.25 46.81 -10.79
N PRO A 228 -7.50 47.89 -11.56
CA PRO A 228 -6.54 48.43 -12.51
C PRO A 228 -5.20 48.71 -11.85
N LYS A 229 -4.11 48.27 -12.50
CA LYS A 229 -2.76 48.45 -12.00
C LYS A 229 -2.44 49.90 -11.64
N THR A 230 -2.99 50.86 -12.37
CA THR A 230 -2.85 52.30 -12.10
C THR A 230 -3.39 52.71 -10.74
N ASP A 231 -4.56 52.19 -10.36
CA ASP A 231 -5.25 52.53 -9.11
C ASP A 231 -4.48 51.95 -7.92
N VAL A 232 -3.96 50.72 -8.07
CA VAL A 232 -3.15 50.07 -7.04
C VAL A 232 -1.81 50.77 -6.84
N ILE A 233 -1.14 51.16 -7.94
CA ILE A 233 0.10 51.95 -7.85
C ILE A 233 -0.17 53.26 -7.10
N ALA A 234 -1.22 54.00 -7.47
CA ALA A 234 -1.56 55.25 -6.81
C ALA A 234 -1.82 55.05 -5.29
N ALA A 235 -2.53 53.97 -4.93
CA ALA A 235 -2.81 53.66 -3.53
C ALA A 235 -1.57 53.27 -2.73
N PHE A 236 -0.61 52.57 -3.34
CA PHE A 236 0.63 52.15 -2.69
C PHE A 236 1.66 53.27 -2.60
N GLU A 237 1.80 54.10 -3.63
CA GLU A 237 2.66 55.30 -3.59
C GLU A 237 2.21 56.29 -2.51
N ALA A 238 0.91 56.35 -2.21
CA ALA A 238 0.39 57.14 -1.10
C ALA A 238 0.76 56.60 0.29
N VAL A 239 1.16 55.33 0.40
CA VAL A 239 1.62 54.70 1.65
C VAL A 239 3.14 54.79 1.77
N LEU A 240 3.86 54.42 0.70
CA LEU A 240 5.32 54.48 0.63
C LEU A 240 5.73 54.94 -0.77
N PRO A 241 6.19 56.19 -0.94
CA PRO A 241 6.67 56.68 -2.23
C PRO A 241 7.90 55.90 -2.70
N SER A 242 7.82 55.24 -3.86
CA SER A 242 8.93 54.43 -4.40
C SER A 242 9.95 55.27 -5.17
N GLY A 243 9.53 56.43 -5.67
CA GLY A 243 10.34 57.27 -6.57
C GLY A 243 10.64 56.60 -7.92
N GLY A 244 9.79 55.66 -8.35
CA GLY A 244 9.98 54.89 -9.57
C GLY A 244 10.96 53.71 -9.44
N SER A 245 11.44 53.42 -8.22
CA SER A 245 12.31 52.28 -7.95
C SER A 245 11.51 51.01 -7.70
N LEU A 246 11.78 49.95 -8.47
CA LEU A 246 11.15 48.62 -8.28
C LEU A 246 11.49 48.01 -6.92
N GLU A 247 12.69 48.24 -6.39
CA GLU A 247 13.10 47.73 -5.08
C GLU A 247 12.33 48.40 -3.93
N LYS A 248 11.85 49.63 -4.13
CA LYS A 248 11.06 50.39 -3.16
C LYS A 248 9.56 50.35 -3.42
N SER A 249 9.13 49.79 -4.54
CA SER A 249 7.73 49.66 -4.94
C SER A 249 7.05 48.54 -4.16
N LEU A 250 6.04 48.87 -3.36
CA LEU A 250 5.24 47.87 -2.64
C LEU A 250 4.57 46.88 -3.60
N LEU A 251 4.11 47.33 -4.77
CA LEU A 251 3.47 46.44 -5.76
C LEU A 251 4.46 45.38 -6.25
N SER A 252 5.68 45.79 -6.58
CA SER A 252 6.73 44.87 -7.04
C SER A 252 7.18 43.91 -5.94
N GLN A 253 7.20 44.36 -4.68
CA GLN A 253 7.55 43.51 -3.54
C GLN A 253 6.45 42.49 -3.22
N PHE A 254 5.17 42.87 -3.31
CA PHE A 254 4.05 41.94 -3.16
C PHE A 254 3.94 40.94 -4.33
N GLU A 255 4.23 41.37 -5.55
CA GLU A 255 4.31 40.48 -6.72
C GLU A 255 5.47 39.47 -6.54
N SER A 256 6.64 39.94 -6.11
CA SER A 256 7.80 39.08 -5.83
C SER A 256 7.55 38.11 -4.67
N GLU A 257 6.72 38.47 -3.70
CA GLU A 257 6.33 37.60 -2.59
C GLU A 257 5.18 36.64 -2.97
N GLY A 258 4.62 36.76 -4.17
CA GLY A 258 3.53 35.92 -4.64
C GLY A 258 2.18 36.22 -3.96
N VAL A 259 2.02 37.44 -3.43
CA VAL A 259 0.80 37.90 -2.76
C VAL A 259 -0.18 38.49 -3.75
N LEU A 260 0.35 39.26 -4.70
CA LEU A 260 -0.41 39.90 -5.77
C LEU A 260 0.04 39.35 -7.11
N ALA A 261 -0.92 39.19 -8.02
CA ALA A 261 -0.67 38.83 -9.40
C ALA A 261 -1.12 39.96 -10.32
N ILE A 262 -0.34 40.20 -11.38
CA ILE A 262 -0.70 41.11 -12.47
C ILE A 262 -1.15 40.25 -13.65
N GLU A 263 -2.37 40.47 -14.12
CA GLU A 263 -2.97 39.75 -15.25
C GLU A 263 -3.39 40.73 -16.33
N LEU A 264 -3.29 40.28 -17.58
CA LEU A 264 -3.75 41.03 -18.74
C LEU A 264 -5.18 40.58 -19.06
N ILE A 265 -6.15 41.45 -18.77
CA ILE A 265 -7.56 41.18 -19.02
C ILE A 265 -8.01 42.00 -20.23
N ARG A 266 -8.82 41.37 -21.08
CA ARG A 266 -9.43 42.01 -22.24
C ARG A 266 -10.76 42.59 -21.79
N GLU A 267 -10.87 43.91 -21.78
CA GLU A 267 -12.13 44.61 -21.49
C GLU A 267 -13.09 44.52 -22.69
N ASP A 268 -14.37 44.84 -22.48
CA ASP A 268 -15.44 44.78 -23.49
C ASP A 268 -15.16 45.62 -24.75
N ASP A 269 -14.23 46.57 -24.68
CA ASP A 269 -13.80 47.44 -25.79
C ASP A 269 -12.56 46.91 -26.55
N ASP A 270 -12.19 45.65 -26.32
CA ASP A 270 -11.04 44.95 -26.91
C ASP A 270 -9.67 45.49 -26.45
N LYS A 271 -9.62 46.40 -25.47
CA LYS A 271 -8.36 46.84 -24.86
C LYS A 271 -7.84 45.84 -23.85
N ILE A 272 -6.54 45.62 -23.89
CA ILE A 272 -5.82 44.81 -22.91
C ILE A 272 -5.37 45.73 -21.78
N VAL A 273 -5.93 45.53 -20.58
CA VAL A 273 -5.63 46.34 -19.40
C VAL A 273 -4.93 45.47 -18.35
N PRO A 274 -3.80 45.91 -17.79
CA PRO A 274 -3.15 45.21 -16.68
C PRO A 274 -3.97 45.40 -15.40
N MET A 275 -4.52 44.30 -14.90
CA MET A 275 -5.28 44.21 -13.66
C MET A 275 -4.45 43.54 -12.57
N VAL A 276 -4.63 43.97 -11.33
CA VAL A 276 -3.98 43.43 -10.13
C VAL A 276 -5.03 42.73 -9.28
N ARG A 277 -4.72 41.52 -8.84
CA ARG A 277 -5.54 40.73 -7.92
C ARG A 277 -4.69 40.10 -6.83
N PHE A 278 -5.31 39.60 -5.77
CA PHE A 278 -4.64 38.62 -4.92
C PHE A 278 -4.32 37.35 -5.72
N THR A 279 -3.14 36.78 -5.48
CA THR A 279 -2.74 35.52 -6.11
C THR A 279 -3.67 34.37 -5.71
N PHE A 280 -4.23 34.43 -4.50
CA PHE A 280 -5.18 33.48 -3.94
C PHE A 280 -6.58 34.11 -3.87
N GLU A 281 -7.52 33.61 -4.66
CA GLU A 281 -8.89 34.15 -4.78
C GLU A 281 -9.66 34.05 -3.46
N ARG A 282 -9.67 32.86 -2.81
CA ARG A 282 -10.31 32.66 -1.50
C ARG A 282 -9.79 33.60 -0.41
N TYR A 283 -8.51 34.00 -0.46
CA TYR A 283 -7.98 35.02 0.46
C TYR A 283 -8.65 36.37 0.26
N SER A 284 -8.83 36.78 -1.00
CA SER A 284 -9.57 38.00 -1.37
C SER A 284 -11.00 37.94 -0.85
N ASP A 285 -11.69 36.84 -1.12
CA ASP A 285 -13.10 36.65 -0.77
C ASP A 285 -13.33 36.70 0.74
N HIS A 286 -12.48 36.03 1.52
CA HIS A 286 -12.53 36.08 2.98
C HIS A 286 -12.28 37.48 3.53
N ALA A 287 -11.34 38.23 2.96
CA ALA A 287 -11.07 39.61 3.37
C ALA A 287 -12.25 40.54 3.03
N ILE A 288 -12.85 40.38 1.85
CA ILE A 288 -14.04 41.13 1.42
C ILE A 288 -15.23 40.81 2.33
N ALA A 289 -15.53 39.52 2.55
CA ALA A 289 -16.61 39.07 3.43
C ALA A 289 -16.44 39.59 4.87
N ALA A 290 -15.23 39.53 5.42
CA ALA A 290 -14.95 40.00 6.78
C ALA A 290 -15.22 41.51 6.94
N ARG A 291 -14.92 42.30 5.91
CA ARG A 291 -15.15 43.75 5.89
C ARG A 291 -16.64 44.07 5.74
N LEU A 292 -17.34 43.39 4.82
CA LEU A 292 -18.77 43.57 4.59
C LEU A 292 -19.60 43.20 5.82
N ILE A 293 -19.28 42.06 6.45
CA ILE A 293 -19.89 41.67 7.72
C ILE A 293 -19.58 42.70 8.80
N GLY A 294 -18.33 43.16 8.92
CA GLY A 294 -17.96 44.15 9.93
C GLY A 294 -18.64 45.52 9.79
N GLU A 295 -19.00 45.93 8.58
CA GLU A 295 -19.63 47.23 8.32
C GLU A 295 -21.16 47.19 8.40
N TYR A 296 -21.77 46.12 7.87
CA TYR A 296 -23.21 46.09 7.62
C TYR A 296 -23.99 45.11 8.48
N LEU A 297 -23.34 44.19 9.21
CA LEU A 297 -24.04 43.24 10.07
C LEU A 297 -24.46 43.89 11.39
N ASN A 298 -25.76 43.88 11.68
CA ASN A 298 -26.31 44.06 13.02
C ASN A 298 -26.35 42.70 13.73
N THR A 299 -25.53 42.50 14.75
CA THR A 299 -25.47 41.24 15.51
C THR A 299 -26.68 41.01 16.42
N GLU A 300 -27.44 42.06 16.75
CA GLU A 300 -28.67 41.93 17.55
C GLU A 300 -29.87 41.49 16.68
N ASP A 301 -29.85 41.84 15.39
CA ASP A 301 -30.86 41.42 14.41
C ASP A 301 -30.19 41.07 13.08
N VAL A 302 -29.66 39.85 13.03
CA VAL A 302 -28.92 39.33 11.88
C VAL A 302 -29.82 39.30 10.64
N LYS A 303 -31.10 38.88 10.77
CA LYS A 303 -32.02 38.78 9.63
C LYS A 303 -32.31 40.14 9.00
N ALA A 304 -32.48 41.19 9.80
CA ALA A 304 -32.68 42.55 9.29
C ALA A 304 -31.51 43.04 8.43
N SER A 305 -30.28 42.61 8.74
CA SER A 305 -29.08 42.96 7.96
C SER A 305 -29.08 42.35 6.55
N PHE A 306 -29.90 41.34 6.31
CA PHE A 306 -30.11 40.67 5.01
C PHE A 306 -31.53 40.88 4.48
N ALA A 307 -32.26 41.91 4.93
CA ALA A 307 -33.57 42.29 4.38
C ALA A 307 -33.45 42.97 3.00
N ASP A 308 -34.55 43.01 2.23
CA ASP A 308 -34.56 43.61 0.89
C ASP A 308 -34.08 45.06 0.90
N GLY A 309 -33.23 45.42 -0.07
CA GLY A 309 -32.65 46.76 -0.17
C GLY A 309 -31.39 46.99 0.67
N THR A 310 -30.93 46.01 1.46
CA THR A 310 -29.63 46.08 2.16
C THR A 310 -28.47 45.65 1.26
N VAL A 311 -27.25 46.10 1.58
CA VAL A 311 -26.02 45.76 0.83
C VAL A 311 -25.77 44.25 0.85
N LEU A 312 -25.87 43.62 2.03
CA LEU A 312 -25.64 42.18 2.18
C LEU A 312 -26.72 41.35 1.45
N ALA A 313 -27.97 41.81 1.44
CA ALA A 313 -29.02 41.14 0.68
C ALA A 313 -28.80 41.20 -0.83
N GLY A 314 -28.42 42.37 -1.36
CA GLY A 314 -28.12 42.55 -2.78
C GLY A 314 -26.97 41.66 -3.26
N LEU A 315 -25.98 41.43 -2.40
CA LEU A 315 -24.84 40.56 -2.69
C LEU A 315 -25.21 39.07 -2.67
N VAL A 316 -25.86 38.61 -1.59
CA VAL A 316 -26.11 37.18 -1.35
C VAL A 316 -27.32 36.66 -2.14
N PHE A 317 -28.35 37.49 -2.29
CA PHE A 317 -29.65 37.11 -2.89
C PHE A 317 -29.96 37.86 -4.20
N GLY A 318 -29.08 38.72 -4.71
CA GLY A 318 -29.27 39.44 -5.97
C GLY A 318 -29.08 38.58 -7.23
N GLU A 319 -29.43 39.11 -8.41
CA GLU A 319 -29.43 38.34 -9.67
C GLU A 319 -28.03 37.92 -10.18
N GLU A 320 -26.97 38.59 -9.74
CA GLU A 320 -25.58 38.30 -10.15
C GLU A 320 -24.78 37.50 -9.10
N TYR A 321 -25.45 36.77 -8.20
CA TYR A 321 -24.82 36.02 -7.10
C TYR A 321 -23.69 35.07 -7.54
N TYR A 322 -23.73 34.57 -8.79
CA TYR A 322 -22.69 33.69 -9.35
C TYR A 322 -21.34 34.38 -9.51
N ARG A 323 -21.30 35.71 -9.68
CA ARG A 323 -20.05 36.49 -9.79
C ARG A 323 -19.34 36.66 -8.45
N VAL A 324 -20.05 36.46 -7.35
CA VAL A 324 -19.57 36.67 -5.97
C VAL A 324 -19.65 35.39 -5.14
N ALA A 325 -19.74 34.23 -5.78
CA ALA A 325 -19.95 32.94 -5.11
C ALA A 325 -18.90 32.65 -4.03
N GLY A 326 -17.61 32.96 -4.27
CA GLY A 326 -16.56 32.81 -3.26
C GLY A 326 -16.74 33.74 -2.04
N ILE A 327 -17.27 34.95 -2.24
CA ILE A 327 -17.62 35.86 -1.13
C ILE A 327 -18.81 35.30 -0.34
N ILE A 328 -19.80 34.69 -1.01
CA ILE A 328 -20.94 34.03 -0.35
C ILE A 328 -20.46 32.84 0.49
N GLU A 329 -19.55 32.01 -0.04
CA GLU A 329 -18.88 30.93 0.73
C GLU A 329 -18.16 31.48 1.97
N ALA A 330 -17.38 32.55 1.82
CA ALA A 330 -16.69 33.18 2.93
C ALA A 330 -17.65 33.78 3.98
N ILE A 331 -18.81 34.30 3.58
CA ILE A 331 -19.88 34.73 4.49
C ILE A 331 -20.47 33.51 5.22
N ALA A 332 -20.71 32.39 4.53
CA ALA A 332 -21.23 31.17 5.12
C ALA A 332 -20.29 30.57 6.18
N ILE A 333 -18.97 30.77 6.03
CA ILE A 333 -17.97 30.42 7.05
C ILE A 333 -18.03 31.38 8.25
N GLN A 334 -18.00 32.69 8.00
CA GLN A 334 -17.81 33.71 9.05
C GLN A 334 -19.09 34.04 9.85
N LEU A 335 -20.27 33.88 9.26
CA LEU A 335 -21.53 34.23 9.92
C LEU A 335 -21.82 33.35 11.16
N PRO A 336 -21.70 32.00 11.09
CA PRO A 336 -21.80 31.15 12.27
C PRO A 336 -20.75 31.49 13.34
N GLU A 337 -19.50 31.77 12.93
CA GLU A 337 -18.39 32.08 13.86
C GLU A 337 -18.61 33.39 14.63
N ARG A 338 -19.33 34.35 14.05
CA ARG A 338 -19.54 35.69 14.65
C ARG A 338 -20.84 35.82 15.42
N CYS A 339 -21.93 35.24 14.92
CA CYS A 339 -23.26 35.42 15.51
C CYS A 339 -24.07 34.13 15.66
N GLY A 340 -23.50 32.96 15.32
CA GLY A 340 -24.17 31.66 15.50
C GLY A 340 -25.37 31.43 14.58
N VAL A 341 -25.49 32.18 13.47
CA VAL A 341 -26.59 32.08 12.51
C VAL A 341 -26.08 31.47 11.21
N GLU A 342 -26.78 30.47 10.68
CA GLU A 342 -26.47 29.88 9.38
C GLU A 342 -26.99 30.75 8.23
N ILE A 343 -26.26 30.79 7.12
CA ILE A 343 -26.66 31.58 5.94
C ILE A 343 -28.04 31.16 5.39
N VAL A 344 -28.39 29.88 5.54
CA VAL A 344 -29.68 29.30 5.13
C VAL A 344 -30.84 29.68 6.07
N ASP A 345 -30.57 30.24 7.25
CA ASP A 345 -31.59 30.70 8.18
C ASP A 345 -32.04 32.15 7.92
N LEU A 346 -31.29 32.87 7.07
CA LEU A 346 -31.52 34.28 6.77
C LEU A 346 -32.82 34.49 6.00
N ARG A 347 -33.10 33.62 5.01
CA ARG A 347 -34.27 33.69 4.12
C ARG A 347 -34.72 32.29 3.66
N PRO A 348 -36.01 32.11 3.34
CA PRO A 348 -36.51 30.84 2.80
C PRO A 348 -36.06 30.60 1.35
N GLU A 349 -35.72 31.64 0.58
CA GLU A 349 -35.23 31.50 -0.80
C GLU A 349 -33.76 31.06 -0.81
N ILE A 350 -33.53 29.77 -1.05
CA ILE A 350 -32.18 29.19 -1.16
C ILE A 350 -31.86 28.90 -2.61
N ASN A 351 -30.93 29.66 -3.18
CA ASN A 351 -30.37 29.38 -4.50
C ASN A 351 -29.22 28.36 -4.42
N TRP A 352 -28.73 27.90 -5.57
CA TRP A 352 -27.64 26.92 -5.63
C TRP A 352 -26.35 27.43 -4.96
N ALA A 353 -25.99 28.71 -5.12
CA ALA A 353 -24.77 29.26 -4.53
C ALA A 353 -24.84 29.32 -2.99
N ILE A 354 -25.99 29.66 -2.41
CA ILE A 354 -26.19 29.64 -0.96
C ILE A 354 -26.13 28.20 -0.43
N ARG A 355 -26.77 27.26 -1.14
CA ARG A 355 -26.70 25.83 -0.78
C ARG A 355 -25.26 25.32 -0.80
N GLN A 356 -24.51 25.59 -1.87
CA GLN A 356 -23.11 25.17 -1.96
C GLN A 356 -22.23 25.88 -0.93
N ALA A 357 -22.34 27.20 -0.79
CA ALA A 357 -21.62 27.97 0.22
C ALA A 357 -21.84 27.43 1.64
N PHE A 358 -23.09 27.06 1.99
CA PHE A 358 -23.37 26.39 3.25
C PHE A 358 -22.63 25.05 3.37
N LEU A 359 -22.70 24.17 2.38
CA LEU A 359 -22.05 22.86 2.42
C LEU A 359 -20.52 22.96 2.47
N ASP A 360 -19.94 23.78 1.61
CA ASP A 360 -18.49 24.01 1.54
C ASP A 360 -17.95 24.62 2.83
N SER A 361 -18.74 25.47 3.50
CA SER A 361 -18.33 26.07 4.78
C SER A 361 -18.15 25.06 5.93
N LEU A 362 -18.73 23.85 5.85
CA LEU A 362 -18.82 22.93 7.00
C LEU A 362 -17.45 22.37 7.42
N LEU A 363 -16.58 22.09 6.46
CA LEU A 363 -15.21 21.60 6.72
C LEU A 363 -14.24 22.72 7.08
N TRP A 364 -14.50 23.93 6.57
CA TRP A 364 -13.53 25.02 6.56
C TRP A 364 -13.74 26.07 7.66
N ARG A 365 -14.89 26.05 8.33
CA ARG A 365 -15.16 26.85 9.53
C ARG A 365 -14.52 26.24 10.78
N GLU A 366 -14.42 27.03 11.84
CA GLU A 366 -14.10 26.52 13.17
C GLU A 366 -15.15 25.51 13.65
N GLN A 367 -14.69 24.30 13.98
CA GLN A 367 -15.56 23.13 14.17
C GLN A 367 -16.46 23.19 15.41
N ARG A 368 -16.14 24.05 16.39
CA ARG A 368 -17.03 24.34 17.53
C ARG A 368 -18.34 25.04 17.12
N PHE A 369 -18.38 25.65 15.93
CA PHE A 369 -19.58 26.28 15.36
C PHE A 369 -20.35 25.34 14.43
N PHE A 370 -19.98 24.05 14.36
CA PHE A 370 -20.85 23.02 13.84
C PHE A 370 -21.84 22.62 14.95
N THR A 371 -23.02 23.23 14.94
CA THR A 371 -24.03 23.11 16.01
C THR A 371 -25.14 22.13 15.65
N ASP A 372 -26.05 21.86 16.61
CA ASP A 372 -27.27 21.09 16.34
C ASP A 372 -28.10 21.71 15.20
N ARG A 373 -28.17 23.05 15.15
CA ARG A 373 -28.86 23.76 14.08
C ARG A 373 -28.19 23.50 12.73
N THR A 374 -26.86 23.55 12.67
CA THR A 374 -26.08 23.23 11.47
C THR A 374 -26.40 21.82 10.97
N PHE A 375 -26.49 20.84 11.88
CA PHE A 375 -26.81 19.46 11.54
C PHE A 375 -28.26 19.26 11.07
N GLU A 376 -29.22 20.01 11.63
CA GLU A 376 -30.59 20.07 11.12
C GLU A 376 -30.66 20.60 9.69
N CYS A 377 -29.94 21.71 9.41
CA CYS A 377 -29.84 22.29 8.08
C CYS A 377 -29.20 21.30 7.08
N LEU A 378 -28.13 20.61 7.48
CA LEU A 378 -27.48 19.60 6.66
C LEU A 378 -28.46 18.50 6.22
N ARG A 379 -29.27 17.97 7.15
CA ARG A 379 -30.27 16.93 6.86
C ARG A 379 -31.35 17.38 5.86
N HIS A 380 -31.52 18.68 5.65
CA HIS A 380 -32.43 19.21 4.65
C HIS A 380 -31.81 19.22 3.24
N PHE A 381 -30.50 19.42 3.15
CA PHE A 381 -29.80 19.62 1.86
C PHE A 381 -29.04 18.40 1.35
N GLU A 382 -28.73 17.44 2.21
CA GLU A 382 -27.96 16.24 1.88
C GLU A 382 -28.73 14.94 2.11
N ASN A 383 -28.37 13.93 1.34
CA ASN A 383 -28.84 12.56 1.56
C ASN A 383 -28.03 11.88 2.67
N ASP A 384 -28.44 10.68 3.06
CA ASP A 384 -27.79 9.92 4.13
C ASP A 384 -26.29 9.67 3.87
N ASP A 385 -25.88 9.50 2.62
CA ASP A 385 -24.49 9.21 2.26
C ASP A 385 -23.63 10.48 2.38
N GLY A 386 -24.08 11.61 1.86
CA GLY A 386 -23.41 12.91 2.00
C GLY A 386 -23.29 13.34 3.47
N ILE A 387 -24.30 13.05 4.30
CA ILE A 387 -24.22 13.26 5.75
C ILE A 387 -23.10 12.40 6.36
N ARG A 388 -23.01 11.11 6.01
CA ARG A 388 -21.97 10.21 6.54
C ARG A 388 -20.58 10.62 6.08
N ASP A 389 -20.42 11.01 4.82
CA ASP A 389 -19.15 11.49 4.25
C ASP A 389 -18.66 12.74 5.01
N LEU A 390 -19.57 13.68 5.31
CA LEU A 390 -19.23 14.85 6.12
C LEU A 390 -18.89 14.47 7.57
N LEU A 391 -19.68 13.59 8.20
CA LEU A 391 -19.41 13.12 9.56
C LEU A 391 -18.03 12.46 9.66
N ILE A 392 -17.64 11.65 8.67
CA ILE A 392 -16.30 11.05 8.60
C ILE A 392 -15.23 12.13 8.47
N SER A 393 -15.46 13.13 7.61
CA SER A 393 -14.52 14.22 7.36
C SER A 393 -14.23 15.05 8.62
N VAL A 394 -15.21 15.22 9.52
CA VAL A 394 -15.05 15.94 10.79
C VAL A 394 -14.82 15.01 11.98
N ALA A 395 -14.79 13.68 11.78
CA ALA A 395 -14.78 12.70 12.87
C ALA A 395 -13.57 12.84 13.79
N THR A 396 -12.44 13.34 13.27
CA THR A 396 -11.19 13.52 14.02
C THR A 396 -11.03 14.89 14.66
N GLU A 397 -12.03 15.78 14.54
CA GLU A 397 -11.96 17.14 15.05
C GLU A 397 -12.40 17.19 16.53
N PRO A 398 -11.49 17.49 17.49
CA PRO A 398 -11.80 17.39 18.92
C PRO A 398 -12.96 18.28 19.38
N ASP A 399 -13.06 19.49 18.83
CA ASP A 399 -14.08 20.47 19.23
C ASP A 399 -15.40 20.30 18.47
N ASN A 400 -15.49 19.37 17.51
CA ASN A 400 -16.74 19.12 16.81
C ASN A 400 -17.66 18.23 17.67
N LYS A 401 -18.88 18.68 17.94
CA LYS A 401 -19.88 17.91 18.71
C LYS A 401 -20.25 16.58 18.03
N PHE A 402 -20.16 16.52 16.70
CA PHE A 402 -20.50 15.37 15.85
C PHE A 402 -19.28 14.54 15.42
N ASN A 403 -18.22 14.55 16.23
CA ASN A 403 -16.99 13.79 15.98
C ASN A 403 -17.17 12.26 16.18
N ALA A 404 -16.07 11.51 16.18
CA ALA A 404 -16.07 10.05 16.29
C ALA A 404 -16.82 9.50 17.53
N LEU A 405 -16.90 10.25 18.64
CA LEU A 405 -17.68 9.83 19.81
C LEU A 405 -19.18 9.82 19.53
N TYR A 406 -19.68 10.85 18.84
CA TYR A 406 -21.08 10.89 18.37
C TYR A 406 -21.35 9.70 17.44
N MET A 407 -20.46 9.43 16.48
CA MET A 407 -20.60 8.25 15.60
C MET A 407 -20.60 6.94 16.39
N HIS A 408 -19.72 6.79 17.38
CA HIS A 408 -19.63 5.60 18.20
C HIS A 408 -20.90 5.33 18.99
N GLU A 409 -21.49 6.34 19.62
CA GLU A 409 -22.77 6.22 20.33
C GLU A 409 -23.89 5.69 19.41
N HIS A 410 -23.98 6.22 18.18
CA HIS A 410 -25.04 5.86 17.24
C HIS A 410 -24.85 4.48 16.59
N LEU A 411 -23.60 4.09 16.32
CA LEU A 411 -23.28 2.81 15.67
C LEU A 411 -23.26 1.63 16.67
N SER A 412 -22.82 1.87 17.90
CA SER A 412 -22.80 0.85 18.97
C SER A 412 -24.21 0.47 19.44
N ALA A 413 -25.17 1.41 19.42
CA ALA A 413 -26.55 1.17 19.79
C ALA A 413 -27.33 0.23 18.84
N ARG A 414 -26.78 -0.05 17.64
CA ARG A 414 -27.44 -0.89 16.62
C ARG A 414 -27.04 -2.36 16.74
N SER A 415 -27.93 -3.27 16.37
CA SER A 415 -27.53 -4.67 16.13
C SER A 415 -26.56 -4.77 14.96
N MET A 416 -25.72 -5.82 14.92
CA MET A 416 -24.80 -6.03 13.79
C MET A 416 -25.51 -6.03 12.43
N PRO A 417 -26.65 -6.72 12.23
CA PRO A 417 -27.36 -6.69 10.94
C PRO A 417 -27.93 -5.33 10.57
N GLU A 418 -28.41 -4.55 11.54
CA GLU A 418 -28.90 -3.18 11.28
C GLU A 418 -27.76 -2.22 10.94
N ARG A 419 -26.63 -2.34 11.64
CA ARG A 419 -25.43 -1.57 11.32
C ARG A 419 -24.90 -1.96 9.96
N ASP A 420 -24.84 -3.24 9.63
CA ASP A 420 -24.35 -3.70 8.33
C ASP A 420 -25.21 -3.19 7.18
N ALA A 421 -26.54 -3.19 7.32
CA ALA A 421 -27.47 -2.74 6.30
C ALA A 421 -27.40 -1.22 6.02
N ASN A 422 -26.80 -0.42 6.90
CA ASN A 422 -26.76 1.04 6.78
C ASN A 422 -25.33 1.61 6.69
N TRP A 423 -24.40 1.10 7.49
CA TRP A 423 -23.03 1.60 7.64
C TRP A 423 -22.03 0.75 6.87
N SER A 424 -22.01 -0.57 7.08
CA SER A 424 -21.01 -1.43 6.42
C SER A 424 -21.21 -1.49 4.91
N VAL A 425 -22.46 -1.52 4.43
CA VAL A 425 -22.75 -1.42 2.99
C VAL A 425 -22.38 -0.05 2.42
N PHE A 426 -22.62 1.04 3.15
CA PHE A 426 -22.17 2.38 2.74
C PHE A 426 -20.65 2.42 2.54
N LEU A 427 -19.87 1.80 3.45
CA LEU A 427 -18.42 1.70 3.32
C LEU A 427 -17.96 0.79 2.16
N ASN A 428 -18.82 -0.06 1.61
CA ASN A 428 -18.44 -0.92 0.48
C ASN A 428 -18.28 -0.15 -0.83
N ASP A 429 -18.90 1.02 -0.94
CA ASP A 429 -18.85 1.89 -2.12
C ASP A 429 -17.82 3.03 -1.93
N ARG A 430 -16.88 2.87 -1.00
CA ARG A 430 -15.88 3.86 -0.59
C ARG A 430 -14.46 3.34 -0.85
N GLY A 431 -13.44 4.19 -0.73
CA GLY A 431 -12.03 3.82 -0.94
C GLY A 431 -11.40 4.29 -2.27
N SER A 432 -12.01 5.27 -2.93
CA SER A 432 -11.36 6.07 -3.98
C SER A 432 -10.46 7.16 -3.37
N GLU A 433 -9.47 7.66 -4.14
CA GLU A 433 -8.44 8.60 -3.63
C GLU A 433 -8.99 9.88 -2.98
N ASP A 434 -10.17 10.35 -3.39
CA ASP A 434 -10.81 11.58 -2.86
C ASP A 434 -11.88 11.31 -1.79
N ASP A 435 -12.10 10.05 -1.42
CA ASP A 435 -13.15 9.69 -0.47
C ASP A 435 -12.73 9.98 0.99
N PRO A 436 -13.61 10.52 1.86
CA PRO A 436 -13.28 10.78 3.26
C PRO A 436 -12.73 9.57 4.03
N VAL A 437 -13.15 8.34 3.68
CA VAL A 437 -12.62 7.11 4.28
C VAL A 437 -11.14 6.94 3.92
N GLU A 438 -10.79 7.06 2.63
CA GLU A 438 -9.40 6.92 2.16
C GLU A 438 -8.51 8.05 2.68
N VAL A 439 -9.05 9.27 2.82
CA VAL A 439 -8.33 10.40 3.42
C VAL A 439 -7.90 10.10 4.85
N VAL A 440 -8.81 9.60 5.70
CA VAL A 440 -8.50 9.24 7.10
C VAL A 440 -7.52 8.07 7.16
N ILE A 441 -7.72 7.03 6.34
CA ILE A 441 -6.83 5.87 6.26
C ILE A 441 -5.41 6.28 5.84
N SER A 442 -5.28 6.98 4.72
CA SER A 442 -3.99 7.41 4.17
C SER A 442 -3.27 8.35 5.12
N TRP A 443 -3.99 9.29 5.75
CA TRP A 443 -3.42 10.16 6.76
C TRP A 443 -2.84 9.37 7.94
N ALA A 444 -3.58 8.41 8.50
CA ALA A 444 -3.12 7.61 9.63
C ALA A 444 -1.98 6.65 9.25
N MET A 445 -1.98 6.07 8.05
CA MET A 445 -0.84 5.27 7.57
C MET A 445 0.44 6.11 7.49
N GLN A 446 0.37 7.31 6.91
CA GLN A 446 1.53 8.19 6.69
C GLN A 446 2.02 8.91 7.95
N ASN A 447 1.11 9.29 8.84
CA ASN A 447 1.42 10.17 9.99
C ASN A 447 1.25 9.48 11.35
N GLY A 448 0.67 8.28 11.40
CA GLY A 448 0.26 7.61 12.63
C GLY A 448 1.39 7.46 13.66
N MET A 449 2.60 7.14 13.21
CA MET A 449 3.77 7.01 14.09
C MET A 449 4.41 8.35 14.49
N GLY A 450 3.99 9.46 13.88
CA GLY A 450 4.47 10.80 14.17
C GLY A 450 3.76 11.45 15.37
N THR A 451 4.05 12.72 15.62
CA THR A 451 3.39 13.51 16.65
C THR A 451 1.97 13.88 16.21
N ILE A 452 0.98 13.48 17.01
CA ILE A 452 -0.45 13.78 16.82
C ILE A 452 -1.00 14.09 18.22
N ASP A 453 -1.87 15.10 18.30
CA ASP A 453 -2.63 15.43 19.50
C ASP A 453 -3.44 14.24 20.03
N ASP A 454 -3.44 14.03 21.35
CA ASP A 454 -3.98 12.81 21.97
C ASP A 454 -5.49 12.66 21.74
N ASP A 455 -6.27 13.76 21.83
CA ASP A 455 -7.71 13.73 21.59
C ASP A 455 -8.00 13.39 20.13
N ARG A 456 -7.25 13.97 19.20
CA ARG A 456 -7.37 13.64 17.78
C ARG A 456 -6.97 12.20 17.47
N ALA A 457 -5.89 11.70 18.06
CA ALA A 457 -5.47 10.31 17.90
C ALA A 457 -6.54 9.34 18.43
N LYS A 458 -7.16 9.66 19.57
CA LYS A 458 -8.28 8.90 20.12
C LYS A 458 -9.48 8.88 19.18
N LEU A 459 -9.89 10.03 18.67
CA LEU A 459 -11.01 10.13 17.73
C LEU A 459 -10.73 9.36 16.43
N ALA A 460 -9.53 9.49 15.88
CA ALA A 460 -9.10 8.73 14.70
C ALA A 460 -9.13 7.22 14.95
N ALA A 461 -8.66 6.75 16.10
CA ALA A 461 -8.70 5.33 16.45
C ALA A 461 -10.14 4.79 16.50
N ILE A 462 -11.09 5.59 17.01
CA ILE A 462 -12.52 5.24 17.03
C ILE A 462 -13.09 5.18 15.61
N THR A 463 -12.81 6.18 14.78
CA THR A 463 -13.28 6.23 13.38
C THR A 463 -12.76 5.04 12.58
N LEU A 464 -11.44 4.79 12.62
CA LEU A 464 -10.82 3.66 11.94
C LEU A 464 -11.38 2.32 12.43
N SER A 465 -11.67 2.18 13.72
CA SER A 465 -12.31 0.97 14.28
C SER A 465 -13.68 0.72 13.65
N TRP A 466 -14.47 1.75 13.37
CA TRP A 466 -15.76 1.59 12.69
C TRP A 466 -15.63 1.27 11.20
N PHE A 467 -14.50 1.57 10.56
CA PHE A 467 -14.25 1.11 9.18
C PHE A 467 -14.05 -0.40 9.10
N LEU A 468 -13.71 -1.06 10.22
CA LEU A 468 -13.44 -2.50 10.26
C LEU A 468 -14.70 -3.37 10.08
N THR A 469 -15.90 -2.79 10.05
CA THR A 469 -17.15 -3.54 9.87
C THR A 469 -17.44 -3.90 8.40
N THR A 470 -16.77 -3.23 7.45
CA THR A 470 -17.01 -3.33 6.00
C THR A 470 -16.58 -4.67 5.40
N SER A 471 -17.25 -5.11 4.32
CA SER A 471 -16.82 -6.27 3.53
C SER A 471 -15.95 -5.87 2.31
N HIS A 472 -15.65 -4.58 2.14
CA HIS A 472 -14.61 -4.11 1.26
C HIS A 472 -13.22 -4.35 1.88
N ARG A 473 -12.53 -5.40 1.41
CA ARG A 473 -11.22 -5.83 1.94
C ARG A 473 -10.17 -4.72 1.88
N ALA A 474 -10.03 -4.02 0.75
CA ALA A 474 -9.03 -2.95 0.66
C ALA A 474 -9.23 -1.87 1.74
N VAL A 475 -10.46 -1.37 1.93
CA VAL A 475 -10.77 -0.40 2.98
C VAL A 475 -10.49 -0.99 4.36
N ARG A 476 -10.98 -2.20 4.65
CA ARG A 476 -10.82 -2.86 5.95
C ARG A 476 -9.36 -3.12 6.31
N ASP A 477 -8.58 -3.66 5.37
CA ASP A 477 -7.20 -4.08 5.58
C ASP A 477 -6.28 -2.85 5.70
N LYS A 478 -6.46 -1.84 4.82
CA LYS A 478 -5.77 -0.56 4.96
C LYS A 478 -6.15 0.15 6.26
N ALA A 479 -7.43 0.17 6.67
CA ALA A 479 -7.84 0.75 7.94
C ALA A 479 -7.21 0.02 9.15
N THR A 480 -7.04 -1.31 9.05
CA THR A 480 -6.36 -2.10 10.10
C THR A 480 -4.89 -1.69 10.22
N LYS A 481 -4.18 -1.56 9.11
CA LYS A 481 -2.77 -1.10 9.08
C LYS A 481 -2.62 0.38 9.46
N ALA A 482 -3.57 1.23 9.07
CA ALA A 482 -3.64 2.63 9.50
C ALA A 482 -3.78 2.74 11.02
N LEU A 483 -4.65 1.91 11.61
CA LEU A 483 -4.82 1.82 13.05
C LEU A 483 -3.58 1.27 13.74
N ALA A 484 -2.93 0.25 13.18
CA ALA A 484 -1.65 -0.26 13.68
C ALA A 484 -0.56 0.83 13.69
N SER A 485 -0.44 1.60 12.60
CA SER A 485 0.49 2.74 12.49
C SER A 485 0.19 3.83 13.55
N LEU A 486 -1.07 4.20 13.72
CA LEU A 486 -1.52 5.20 14.71
C LEU A 486 -1.22 4.79 16.16
N LEU A 487 -1.42 3.51 16.47
CA LEU A 487 -1.27 2.96 17.81
C LEU A 487 0.17 2.57 18.16
N ALA A 488 1.06 2.43 17.17
CA ALA A 488 2.43 1.94 17.36
C ALA A 488 3.25 2.70 18.41
N THR A 489 3.01 4.01 18.56
CA THR A 489 3.66 4.87 19.57
C THR A 489 2.74 5.18 20.77
N ARG A 490 1.54 4.59 20.82
CA ARG A 490 0.46 4.91 21.78
C ARG A 490 -0.24 3.65 22.28
N LEU A 491 0.49 2.69 22.83
CA LEU A 491 -0.09 1.40 23.24
C LEU A 491 -1.14 1.52 24.38
N ALA A 492 -1.03 2.55 25.23
CA ALA A 492 -2.09 2.87 26.20
C ALA A 492 -3.40 3.31 25.53
N LEU A 493 -3.31 4.05 24.42
CA LEU A 493 -4.49 4.36 23.59
C LEU A 493 -5.08 3.06 23.01
N ALA A 494 -4.24 2.14 22.52
CA ALA A 494 -4.70 0.84 22.03
C ALA A 494 -5.50 0.07 23.11
N ALA A 495 -4.98 0.01 24.33
CA ALA A 495 -5.68 -0.58 25.47
C ALA A 495 -7.04 0.10 25.73
N SER A 496 -7.08 1.44 25.72
CA SER A 496 -8.32 2.19 25.94
C SER A 496 -9.36 1.98 24.82
N THR A 497 -8.92 1.87 23.56
CA THR A 497 -9.78 1.60 22.40
C THR A 497 -10.34 0.18 22.47
N LEU A 498 -9.55 -0.82 22.87
CA LEU A 498 -10.04 -2.18 23.12
C LEU A 498 -11.12 -2.21 24.20
N ARG A 499 -10.95 -1.46 25.30
CA ARG A 499 -11.98 -1.32 26.34
C ARG A 499 -13.26 -0.68 25.81
N LEU A 500 -13.15 0.36 24.98
CA LEU A 500 -14.30 1.05 24.40
C LEU A 500 -15.12 0.14 23.48
N PHE A 501 -14.47 -0.73 22.72
CA PHE A 501 -15.12 -1.66 21.78
C PHE A 501 -15.36 -3.07 22.35
N ALA A 502 -15.11 -3.30 23.64
CA ALA A 502 -15.27 -4.61 24.27
C ALA A 502 -16.70 -5.16 24.12
N GLU A 503 -17.69 -4.29 24.27
CA GLU A 503 -19.13 -4.60 24.16
C GLU A 503 -19.70 -4.44 22.75
N ALA A 504 -18.86 -4.11 21.75
CA ALA A 504 -19.33 -4.03 20.38
C ALA A 504 -19.83 -5.42 19.93
N ASN A 505 -21.10 -5.50 19.53
CA ASN A 505 -21.80 -6.73 19.13
C ASN A 505 -21.37 -7.26 17.74
N ASP A 506 -20.09 -7.14 17.40
CA ASP A 506 -19.52 -7.50 16.10
C ASP A 506 -18.10 -8.04 16.27
N LEU A 507 -17.97 -9.36 16.24
CA LEU A 507 -16.67 -10.04 16.35
C LEU A 507 -15.79 -9.83 15.12
N TYR A 508 -16.33 -9.35 13.99
CA TYR A 508 -15.56 -9.05 12.78
C TYR A 508 -14.75 -7.76 12.97
N LEU A 509 -15.38 -6.74 13.57
CA LEU A 509 -14.70 -5.51 14.01
C LEU A 509 -13.69 -5.82 15.11
N ARG A 510 -14.12 -6.53 16.17
CA ARG A 510 -13.26 -6.79 17.33
C ARG A 510 -12.01 -7.58 16.94
N GLU A 511 -12.13 -8.58 16.07
CA GLU A 511 -10.97 -9.32 15.55
C GLU A 511 -9.95 -8.39 14.89
N ARG A 512 -10.38 -7.55 13.95
CA ARG A 512 -9.49 -6.59 13.27
C ARG A 512 -8.90 -5.54 14.20
N LEU A 513 -9.64 -5.14 15.23
CA LEU A 513 -9.11 -4.21 16.25
C LEU A 513 -7.98 -4.85 17.07
N PHE A 514 -8.13 -6.13 17.46
CA PHE A 514 -7.03 -6.89 18.07
C PHE A 514 -5.87 -7.10 17.10
N ALA A 515 -6.13 -7.36 15.82
CA ALA A 515 -5.08 -7.44 14.79
C ALA A 515 -4.29 -6.13 14.69
N ALA A 516 -4.96 -4.98 14.66
CA ALA A 516 -4.32 -3.66 14.64
C ALA A 516 -3.50 -3.39 15.92
N ALA A 517 -4.03 -3.72 17.10
CA ALA A 517 -3.33 -3.57 18.36
C ALA A 517 -2.07 -4.46 18.44
N TYR A 518 -2.17 -5.69 17.92
CA TYR A 518 -1.03 -6.59 17.81
C TYR A 518 0.00 -6.04 16.81
N GLY A 519 -0.42 -5.68 15.60
CA GLY A 519 0.44 -5.06 14.59
C GLY A 519 1.14 -3.79 15.07
N ALA A 520 0.46 -2.97 15.89
CA ALA A 520 1.03 -1.80 16.55
C ALA A 520 2.16 -2.16 17.54
N ALA A 521 1.92 -3.16 18.39
CA ALA A 521 2.94 -3.65 19.32
C ALA A 521 4.16 -4.19 18.56
N LEU A 522 3.93 -4.94 17.48
CA LEU A 522 4.99 -5.51 16.63
C LEU A 522 5.86 -4.45 15.92
N GLN A 523 5.41 -3.20 15.80
CA GLN A 523 6.27 -2.12 15.30
C GLN A 523 7.44 -1.81 16.23
N GLY A 524 7.36 -2.22 17.51
CA GLY A 524 8.45 -2.08 18.47
C GLY A 524 8.86 -0.64 18.80
N LYS A 525 8.04 0.36 18.46
CA LYS A 525 8.35 1.80 18.61
C LYS A 525 8.38 2.27 20.06
N THR A 526 7.62 1.64 20.93
CA THR A 526 7.60 1.93 22.37
C THR A 526 7.31 0.66 23.16
N ALA A 527 7.83 0.60 24.39
CA ALA A 527 7.39 -0.36 25.41
C ALA A 527 6.36 0.27 26.36
N ASP A 528 6.22 1.59 26.35
CA ASP A 528 5.26 2.30 27.19
C ASP A 528 3.82 1.91 26.81
N GLY A 529 3.01 1.59 27.81
CA GLY A 529 1.66 1.05 27.63
C GLY A 529 1.58 -0.42 27.20
N LEU A 530 2.69 -1.11 26.86
CA LEU A 530 2.64 -2.53 26.45
C LEU A 530 2.10 -3.44 27.57
N SER A 531 2.53 -3.19 28.81
CA SER A 531 2.05 -3.92 29.98
C SER A 531 0.55 -3.70 30.21
N GLU A 532 0.05 -2.46 30.04
CA GLU A 532 -1.39 -2.15 30.12
C GLU A 532 -2.18 -2.83 29.00
N LEU A 533 -1.64 -2.85 27.78
CA LEU A 533 -2.25 -3.50 26.62
C LEU A 533 -2.37 -5.02 26.84
N ALA A 534 -1.32 -5.66 27.36
CA ALA A 534 -1.35 -7.09 27.71
C ALA A 534 -2.37 -7.38 28.83
N ALA A 535 -2.39 -6.58 29.90
CA ALA A 535 -3.35 -6.72 30.99
C ALA A 535 -4.80 -6.57 30.50
N THR A 536 -5.05 -5.57 29.65
CA THR A 536 -6.36 -5.29 29.06
C THR A 536 -6.79 -6.44 28.14
N THR A 537 -5.91 -6.91 27.27
CA THR A 537 -6.15 -8.06 26.40
C THR A 537 -6.52 -9.30 27.22
N TYR A 538 -5.74 -9.62 28.25
CA TYR A 538 -6.04 -10.75 29.14
C TYR A 538 -7.40 -10.59 29.84
N ALA A 539 -7.70 -9.42 30.39
CA ALA A 539 -8.96 -9.15 31.07
C ALA A 539 -10.18 -9.31 30.16
N LEU A 540 -10.09 -8.82 28.92
CA LEU A 540 -11.20 -8.85 27.95
C LEU A 540 -11.41 -10.22 27.31
N ILE A 541 -10.35 -11.03 27.16
CA ILE A 541 -10.38 -12.25 26.36
C ILE A 541 -10.24 -13.52 27.21
N PHE A 542 -9.32 -13.59 28.17
CA PHE A 542 -8.92 -14.85 28.79
C PHE A 542 -9.27 -14.98 30.28
N ALA A 543 -9.42 -13.87 31.01
CA ALA A 543 -9.56 -13.89 32.47
C ALA A 543 -10.75 -14.74 32.96
N ALA A 544 -11.87 -14.70 32.24
CA ALA A 544 -13.09 -15.46 32.54
C ALA A 544 -12.97 -16.97 32.25
N GLY A 545 -11.95 -17.41 31.49
CA GLY A 545 -11.80 -18.79 31.05
C GLY A 545 -12.78 -19.24 29.96
N ASP A 546 -13.52 -18.29 29.35
CA ASP A 546 -14.46 -18.49 28.24
C ASP A 546 -14.16 -17.47 27.13
N PRO A 547 -13.06 -17.64 26.39
CA PRO A 547 -12.67 -16.67 25.37
C PRO A 547 -13.66 -16.65 24.20
N PRO A 548 -13.90 -15.49 23.56
CA PRO A 548 -14.85 -15.36 22.45
C PRO A 548 -14.63 -16.43 21.39
N LEU A 549 -15.72 -17.01 20.86
CA LEU A 549 -15.67 -18.04 19.81
C LEU A 549 -15.32 -17.42 18.45
N ASN A 550 -14.09 -16.91 18.32
CA ASN A 550 -13.50 -16.41 17.09
C ASN A 550 -11.99 -16.68 17.17
N GLU A 551 -11.54 -17.72 16.46
CA GLU A 551 -10.17 -18.20 16.60
C GLU A 551 -9.11 -17.18 16.17
N LEU A 552 -9.38 -16.38 15.14
CA LEU A 552 -8.44 -15.37 14.68
C LEU A 552 -8.30 -14.22 15.69
N LEU A 553 -9.39 -13.86 16.39
CA LEU A 553 -9.32 -12.89 17.50
C LEU A 553 -8.46 -13.44 18.64
N ARG A 554 -8.68 -14.71 19.03
CA ARG A 554 -7.88 -15.39 20.07
C ARG A 554 -6.40 -15.40 19.69
N ASP A 555 -6.08 -15.66 18.42
CA ASP A 555 -4.70 -15.63 17.89
C ASP A 555 -4.00 -14.29 18.10
N HIS A 556 -4.64 -13.19 17.68
CA HIS A 556 -4.08 -11.85 17.88
C HIS A 556 -3.94 -11.49 19.37
N ALA A 557 -4.91 -11.89 20.20
CA ALA A 557 -4.86 -11.66 21.64
C ALA A 557 -3.71 -12.44 22.31
N ARG A 558 -3.48 -13.71 21.91
CA ARG A 558 -2.32 -14.50 22.34
C ARG A 558 -1.01 -13.85 21.88
N GLY A 559 -0.96 -13.37 20.64
CA GLY A 559 0.20 -12.66 20.09
C GLY A 559 0.61 -11.43 20.91
N ILE A 560 -0.35 -10.60 21.33
CA ILE A 560 -0.08 -9.44 22.21
C ILE A 560 0.57 -9.88 23.53
N ILE A 561 0.03 -10.94 24.15
CA ILE A 561 0.54 -11.46 25.43
C ILE A 561 1.94 -12.05 25.25
N ALA A 562 2.16 -12.86 24.21
CA ALA A 562 3.47 -13.45 23.89
C ALA A 562 4.51 -12.38 23.57
N TYR A 563 4.14 -11.32 22.86
CA TYR A 563 5.05 -10.20 22.60
C TYR A 563 5.39 -9.42 23.87
N ALA A 564 4.42 -9.20 24.76
CA ALA A 564 4.68 -8.57 26.05
C ALA A 564 5.61 -9.42 26.93
N GLU A 565 5.48 -10.75 26.90
CA GLU A 565 6.42 -11.68 27.55
C GLU A 565 7.82 -11.56 26.96
N PHE A 566 7.96 -11.61 25.63
CA PHE A 566 9.24 -11.45 24.94
C PHE A 566 9.92 -10.10 25.27
N ARG A 567 9.15 -9.02 25.42
CA ARG A 567 9.65 -7.68 25.77
C ARG A 567 9.85 -7.48 27.28
N GLU A 568 9.67 -8.52 28.09
CA GLU A 568 9.77 -8.48 29.56
C GLU A 568 8.81 -7.44 30.19
N GLN A 569 7.64 -7.23 29.58
CA GLN A 569 6.60 -6.31 30.02
C GLN A 569 5.30 -7.02 30.49
N LEU A 570 5.31 -8.35 30.53
CA LEU A 570 4.14 -9.14 30.93
C LEU A 570 3.76 -8.88 32.40
N PRO A 571 2.54 -8.43 32.71
CA PRO A 571 2.07 -8.29 34.08
C PRO A 571 2.08 -9.64 34.84
N PRO A 572 2.61 -9.71 36.08
CA PRO A 572 2.62 -10.94 36.87
C PRO A 572 1.24 -11.52 37.21
N SER A 573 0.16 -10.74 37.05
CA SER A 573 -1.22 -11.16 37.29
C SER A 573 -1.82 -12.00 36.16
N ILE A 574 -1.14 -12.12 35.01
CA ILE A 574 -1.63 -12.89 33.87
C ILE A 574 -1.34 -14.37 34.11
N ASP A 575 -2.40 -15.19 34.02
CA ASP A 575 -2.31 -16.64 34.08
C ASP A 575 -2.18 -17.23 32.67
N LEU A 576 -0.97 -17.58 32.25
CA LEU A 576 -0.69 -18.13 30.92
C LEU A 576 -1.46 -19.43 30.65
N ALA A 577 -1.83 -20.20 31.69
CA ALA A 577 -2.61 -21.42 31.50
C ALA A 577 -4.02 -21.15 30.96
N LYS A 578 -4.57 -19.93 31.16
CA LYS A 578 -5.83 -19.50 30.56
C LYS A 578 -5.67 -18.88 29.17
N VAL A 579 -4.43 -18.57 28.78
CA VAL A 579 -4.12 -17.94 27.49
C VAL A 579 -3.91 -18.99 26.41
N HIS A 580 -3.38 -20.17 26.74
CA HIS A 580 -3.12 -21.24 25.77
C HIS A 580 -4.33 -22.18 25.60
N PRO A 581 -4.61 -22.66 24.36
CA PRO A 581 -5.62 -23.70 24.12
C PRO A 581 -5.20 -25.06 24.72
N PRO A 582 -6.13 -26.02 24.89
CA PRO A 582 -7.56 -25.93 24.54
C PRO A 582 -8.38 -25.15 25.58
N TYR A 583 -9.39 -24.42 25.12
CA TYR A 583 -10.39 -23.79 25.99
C TYR A 583 -11.63 -24.68 26.13
N LYS A 584 -12.69 -24.18 26.78
CA LYS A 584 -13.95 -24.91 26.96
C LYS A 584 -15.06 -24.26 26.16
N SER A 585 -15.41 -24.85 25.02
CA SER A 585 -16.56 -24.41 24.21
C SER A 585 -17.62 -25.49 24.06
N PRO A 586 -18.89 -25.14 23.77
CA PRO A 586 -19.95 -26.11 23.51
C PRO A 586 -19.62 -27.08 22.36
N TRP A 587 -19.73 -28.38 22.63
CA TRP A 587 -19.57 -29.46 21.65
C TRP A 587 -20.46 -30.66 22.03
N PRO A 588 -21.03 -31.43 21.07
CA PRO A 588 -20.94 -31.28 19.62
C PRO A 588 -21.73 -30.09 19.07
N ILE A 589 -21.43 -29.68 17.83
CA ILE A 589 -22.22 -28.66 17.12
C ILE A 589 -23.63 -29.18 16.77
N GLU A 590 -24.56 -28.25 16.57
CA GLU A 590 -25.98 -28.50 16.38
C GLU A 590 -26.31 -29.29 15.09
N TYR A 591 -27.40 -30.07 15.14
CA TYR A 591 -27.87 -30.83 13.99
C TYR A 591 -28.57 -29.97 12.92
N VAL A 592 -27.97 -29.87 11.71
CA VAL A 592 -28.54 -29.17 10.54
C VAL A 592 -29.03 -30.12 9.44
N SER A 593 -30.36 -30.28 9.38
CA SER A 593 -31.02 -31.10 8.37
C SER A 593 -30.93 -30.51 6.95
N LYS A 594 -31.02 -31.37 5.92
CA LYS A 594 -31.12 -30.90 4.53
C LYS A 594 -32.37 -30.04 4.30
N ALA A 595 -33.50 -30.39 4.92
CA ALA A 595 -34.74 -29.64 4.83
C ALA A 595 -34.60 -28.20 5.38
N LYS A 596 -33.79 -28.01 6.44
CA LYS A 596 -33.46 -26.68 6.96
C LYS A 596 -32.71 -25.85 5.92
N ILE A 597 -31.69 -26.43 5.29
CA ILE A 597 -30.93 -25.76 4.22
C ILE A 597 -31.81 -25.43 3.02
N GLU A 598 -32.68 -26.37 2.61
CA GLU A 598 -33.63 -26.18 1.52
C GLU A 598 -34.70 -25.10 1.83
N SER A 599 -34.87 -24.70 3.11
CA SER A 599 -35.77 -23.60 3.48
C SER A 599 -35.18 -22.21 3.20
N TYR A 600 -33.86 -22.10 3.09
CA TYR A 600 -33.16 -20.86 2.76
C TYR A 600 -33.21 -20.63 1.25
N LYS A 601 -34.21 -19.87 0.81
CA LYS A 601 -34.47 -19.62 -0.61
C LYS A 601 -34.51 -18.14 -0.93
N GLN A 602 -34.14 -17.82 -2.16
CA GLN A 602 -34.23 -16.51 -2.76
C GLN A 602 -35.06 -16.55 -4.04
N ASN A 603 -35.91 -15.54 -4.21
CA ASN A 603 -36.71 -15.35 -5.42
C ASN A 603 -35.87 -14.68 -6.51
N TYR A 604 -35.74 -15.37 -7.65
CA TYR A 604 -35.14 -14.90 -8.88
C TYR A 604 -36.21 -14.94 -9.98
N ASN A 605 -36.74 -13.77 -10.36
CA ASN A 605 -37.72 -13.62 -11.44
C ASN A 605 -38.93 -14.57 -11.37
N GLY A 606 -39.44 -14.84 -10.16
CA GLY A 606 -40.61 -15.70 -9.93
C GLY A 606 -40.27 -17.16 -9.59
N ALA A 607 -39.00 -17.58 -9.70
CA ALA A 607 -38.53 -18.90 -9.29
C ALA A 607 -37.72 -18.81 -7.99
N TYR A 608 -37.88 -19.80 -7.09
CA TYR A 608 -37.15 -19.85 -5.82
C TYR A 608 -35.97 -20.83 -5.91
N TYR A 609 -34.76 -20.31 -5.72
CA TYR A 609 -33.52 -21.10 -5.65
C TYR A 609 -32.90 -20.95 -4.25
N GLY A 610 -31.87 -21.74 -3.92
CA GLY A 610 -31.08 -21.49 -2.71
C GLY A 610 -30.51 -20.07 -2.74
N ASP A 611 -30.49 -19.40 -1.59
CA ASP A 611 -29.94 -18.05 -1.53
C ASP A 611 -28.41 -18.01 -1.70
N ALA A 612 -27.84 -16.80 -1.66
CA ALA A 612 -26.40 -16.60 -1.86
C ALA A 612 -25.54 -17.31 -0.80
N ILE A 613 -26.01 -17.46 0.45
CA ILE A 613 -25.28 -18.18 1.50
C ILE A 613 -25.28 -19.68 1.19
N VAL A 614 -26.43 -20.25 0.81
CA VAL A 614 -26.55 -21.67 0.41
C VAL A 614 -25.64 -21.98 -0.78
N SER A 615 -25.69 -21.14 -1.81
CA SER A 615 -24.85 -21.31 -3.01
C SER A 615 -23.36 -21.26 -2.69
N SER A 616 -22.95 -20.44 -1.72
CA SER A 616 -21.56 -20.20 -1.39
C SER A 616 -20.99 -21.18 -0.36
N ALA A 617 -21.75 -21.57 0.66
CA ALA A 617 -21.27 -22.43 1.75
C ALA A 617 -21.63 -23.92 1.57
N VAL A 618 -22.66 -24.26 0.79
CA VAL A 618 -23.16 -25.65 0.68
C VAL A 618 -22.93 -26.25 -0.71
N ASN A 619 -23.37 -25.57 -1.78
CA ASN A 619 -23.42 -26.10 -3.14
C ASN A 619 -22.07 -26.07 -3.89
N ASP A 620 -20.98 -26.44 -3.23
CA ASP A 620 -19.65 -26.51 -3.85
C ASP A 620 -19.10 -25.18 -4.40
N GLY A 621 -19.58 -24.04 -3.90
CA GLY A 621 -18.97 -22.74 -4.18
C GLY A 621 -17.53 -22.64 -3.67
N ASP A 622 -16.77 -21.66 -4.17
CA ASP A 622 -15.34 -21.50 -3.84
C ASP A 622 -15.08 -21.39 -2.33
N PHE A 623 -15.96 -20.70 -1.59
CA PHE A 623 -15.87 -20.64 -0.13
C PHE A 623 -16.02 -22.01 0.53
N ALA A 624 -16.93 -22.86 0.04
CA ALA A 624 -17.10 -24.20 0.57
C ALA A 624 -15.87 -25.08 0.32
N ARG A 625 -15.32 -25.06 -0.90
CA ARG A 625 -14.24 -25.96 -1.31
C ARG A 625 -12.86 -25.51 -0.86
N TYR A 626 -12.52 -24.24 -1.05
CA TYR A 626 -11.16 -23.74 -0.83
C TYR A 626 -10.96 -23.07 0.53
N VAL A 627 -12.06 -22.76 1.25
CA VAL A 627 -11.97 -22.16 2.58
C VAL A 627 -12.51 -23.10 3.66
N ILE A 628 -13.79 -23.47 3.62
CA ILE A 628 -14.40 -24.29 4.67
C ILE A 628 -13.71 -25.65 4.75
N ASP A 629 -13.74 -26.44 3.67
CA ASP A 629 -13.20 -27.81 3.66
C ASP A 629 -11.72 -27.83 4.06
N HIS A 630 -10.90 -26.99 3.41
CA HIS A 630 -9.48 -26.88 3.70
C HIS A 630 -9.18 -26.58 5.18
N THR A 631 -10.03 -25.79 5.84
CA THR A 631 -9.86 -25.44 7.26
C THR A 631 -10.30 -26.57 8.19
N ILE A 632 -11.44 -27.22 7.91
CA ILE A 632 -12.04 -28.22 8.81
C ILE A 632 -11.50 -29.64 8.61
N ASP A 633 -10.87 -29.95 7.48
CA ASP A 633 -10.27 -31.27 7.19
C ASP A 633 -9.03 -31.58 8.06
N LYS A 634 -8.49 -30.57 8.74
CA LYS A 634 -7.32 -30.69 9.62
C LYS A 634 -7.65 -31.30 10.98
N TRP A 635 -8.90 -31.68 11.21
CA TRP A 635 -9.40 -32.14 12.51
C TRP A 635 -10.00 -33.53 12.40
N ALA A 636 -9.74 -34.37 13.40
CA ALA A 636 -10.39 -35.66 13.54
C ALA A 636 -11.73 -35.53 14.30
N PRO A 637 -12.74 -36.37 14.02
CA PRO A 637 -14.05 -36.29 14.68
C PRO A 637 -14.05 -36.97 16.06
N VAL A 638 -12.94 -36.89 16.79
CA VAL A 638 -12.76 -37.47 18.14
C VAL A 638 -12.28 -36.41 19.11
N SER A 639 -12.49 -36.67 20.41
CA SER A 639 -12.05 -35.79 21.49
C SER A 639 -10.55 -35.49 21.39
N ILE A 640 -10.16 -34.27 21.75
CA ILE A 640 -8.75 -33.85 21.86
C ILE A 640 -7.92 -34.71 22.83
N ASP A 641 -8.60 -35.36 23.79
CA ASP A 641 -7.99 -36.28 24.76
C ASP A 641 -7.88 -37.72 24.25
N ALA A 642 -8.35 -38.01 23.02
CA ALA A 642 -8.26 -39.36 22.46
C ALA A 642 -6.80 -39.80 22.30
N GLU A 643 -6.50 -41.01 22.79
CA GLU A 643 -5.16 -41.60 22.67
C GLU A 643 -4.81 -41.98 21.23
N ASN A 644 -5.81 -42.42 20.44
CA ASN A 644 -5.65 -42.83 19.05
C ASN A 644 -6.74 -42.22 18.18
N CYS A 645 -6.38 -41.79 16.97
CA CYS A 645 -7.35 -41.42 15.95
C CYS A 645 -7.87 -42.70 15.26
N PRO A 646 -9.19 -42.99 15.28
CA PRO A 646 -9.73 -44.12 14.55
C PRO A 646 -9.60 -43.88 13.04
N SER A 647 -9.40 -44.96 12.29
CA SER A 647 -9.45 -44.90 10.83
C SER A 647 -10.89 -44.75 10.32
N ALA A 648 -11.07 -44.21 9.13
CA ALA A 648 -12.39 -44.10 8.50
C ALA A 648 -13.08 -45.46 8.37
N HIS A 649 -12.33 -46.54 8.05
CA HIS A 649 -12.92 -47.88 7.96
C HIS A 649 -13.29 -48.44 9.33
N SER A 650 -12.51 -48.14 10.39
CA SER A 650 -12.84 -48.59 11.75
C SER A 650 -14.17 -47.99 12.23
N LEU A 651 -14.37 -46.68 12.06
CA LEU A 651 -15.64 -46.02 12.37
C LEU A 651 -16.81 -46.59 11.57
N ALA A 652 -16.59 -46.88 10.29
CA ALA A 652 -17.61 -47.47 9.43
C ALA A 652 -18.01 -48.88 9.90
N ARG A 653 -17.03 -49.73 10.27
CA ARG A 653 -17.28 -51.08 10.78
C ARG A 653 -18.00 -51.05 12.13
N ASP A 654 -17.63 -50.13 13.01
CA ASP A 654 -18.29 -49.94 14.30
C ASP A 654 -19.75 -49.51 14.13
N TRP A 655 -20.01 -48.59 13.20
CA TRP A 655 -21.38 -48.20 12.84
C TRP A 655 -22.17 -49.39 12.28
N LEU A 656 -21.60 -50.14 11.34
CA LEU A 656 -22.24 -51.32 10.75
C LEU A 656 -22.58 -52.38 11.80
N GLY A 657 -21.66 -52.65 12.73
CA GLY A 657 -21.87 -53.60 13.82
C GLY A 657 -23.04 -53.19 14.72
N ARG A 658 -23.12 -51.90 15.10
CA ARG A 658 -24.26 -51.37 15.88
C ARG A 658 -25.56 -51.43 15.10
N PHE A 659 -25.55 -50.98 13.84
CA PHE A 659 -26.72 -50.93 12.98
C PHE A 659 -27.33 -52.33 12.80
N ILE A 660 -26.52 -53.35 12.47
CA ILE A 660 -27.01 -54.71 12.26
C ILE A 660 -27.71 -55.29 13.49
N VAL A 661 -27.23 -54.96 14.70
CA VAL A 661 -27.82 -55.44 15.96
C VAL A 661 -29.14 -54.74 16.31
N GLN A 662 -29.27 -53.47 15.93
CA GLN A 662 -30.39 -52.61 16.34
C GLN A 662 -31.48 -52.46 15.26
N ALA A 663 -31.15 -52.75 14.00
CA ALA A 663 -32.03 -52.52 12.86
C ALA A 663 -33.26 -53.43 12.85
N SER A 664 -34.40 -52.87 12.44
CA SER A 664 -35.60 -53.65 12.13
C SER A 664 -35.40 -54.52 10.88
N ALA A 665 -36.27 -55.52 10.69
CA ALA A 665 -36.23 -56.35 9.48
C ALA A 665 -36.37 -55.52 8.20
N GLU A 666 -37.20 -54.47 8.22
CA GLU A 666 -37.37 -53.53 7.11
C GLU A 666 -36.09 -52.75 6.81
N GLN A 667 -35.41 -52.25 7.85
CA GLN A 667 -34.15 -51.53 7.73
C GLN A 667 -33.01 -52.42 7.20
N LEU A 668 -32.92 -53.66 7.69
CA LEU A 668 -31.95 -54.64 7.20
C LEU A 668 -32.14 -54.98 5.72
N THR A 669 -33.38 -55.26 5.30
CA THR A 669 -33.67 -55.53 3.88
C THR A 669 -33.34 -54.34 2.98
N ALA A 670 -33.63 -53.11 3.42
CA ALA A 670 -33.29 -51.91 2.67
C ALA A 670 -31.76 -51.70 2.59
N PHE A 671 -31.01 -52.00 3.66
CA PHE A 671 -29.55 -51.92 3.68
C PHE A 671 -28.89 -53.00 2.82
N GLU A 672 -29.40 -54.23 2.82
CA GLU A 672 -28.94 -55.32 1.94
C GLU A 672 -29.07 -54.93 0.46
N ALA A 673 -30.16 -54.27 0.08
CA ALA A 673 -30.35 -53.74 -1.27
C ALA A 673 -29.29 -52.67 -1.64
N VAL A 674 -28.87 -51.83 -0.67
CA VAL A 674 -27.77 -50.87 -0.86
C VAL A 674 -26.44 -51.61 -1.07
N ALA A 675 -26.14 -52.62 -0.24
CA ALA A 675 -24.91 -53.39 -0.32
C ALA A 675 -24.79 -54.15 -1.66
N GLU A 676 -25.85 -54.78 -2.14
CA GLU A 676 -25.86 -55.46 -3.45
C GLU A 676 -25.70 -54.45 -4.61
N ALA A 677 -26.38 -53.30 -4.56
CA ALA A 677 -26.24 -52.28 -5.58
C ALA A 677 -24.83 -51.63 -5.57
N ALA A 678 -24.22 -51.46 -4.39
CA ALA A 678 -22.85 -50.97 -4.25
C ALA A 678 -21.83 -51.99 -4.76
N ARG A 679 -22.03 -53.28 -4.49
CA ARG A 679 -21.21 -54.37 -5.04
C ARG A 679 -21.26 -54.37 -6.57
N ALA A 680 -22.42 -54.16 -7.17
CA ALA A 680 -22.58 -54.07 -8.62
C ALA A 680 -21.81 -52.88 -9.25
N CYS A 681 -21.53 -51.83 -8.47
CA CYS A 681 -20.69 -50.71 -8.89
C CYS A 681 -19.18 -51.01 -8.81
N GLY A 682 -18.77 -52.14 -8.20
CA GLY A 682 -17.39 -52.63 -8.21
C GLY A 682 -16.35 -51.69 -7.62
N GLY A 683 -16.73 -50.81 -6.69
CA GLY A 683 -15.83 -49.80 -6.13
C GLY A 683 -15.37 -48.73 -7.13
N ASP A 684 -16.10 -48.49 -8.23
CA ASP A 684 -15.74 -47.45 -9.20
C ASP A 684 -15.99 -46.03 -8.64
N LEU A 685 -14.93 -45.20 -8.60
CA LEU A 685 -14.94 -43.79 -8.16
C LEU A 685 -15.35 -42.78 -9.25
N SER A 686 -15.59 -43.23 -10.48
CA SER A 686 -16.03 -42.37 -11.58
C SER A 686 -17.31 -41.59 -11.23
N TYR A 687 -17.52 -40.43 -11.87
CA TYR A 687 -18.75 -39.66 -11.73
C TYR A 687 -19.79 -39.97 -12.82
N LYS A 688 -19.50 -40.91 -13.73
CA LYS A 688 -20.37 -41.25 -14.86
C LYS A 688 -21.69 -41.87 -14.38
N GLU A 689 -22.82 -41.40 -14.89
CA GLU A 689 -24.13 -41.96 -14.54
C GLU A 689 -24.32 -43.30 -15.28
N THR A 690 -24.26 -44.43 -14.55
CA THR A 690 -24.50 -45.78 -15.07
C THR A 690 -25.79 -46.37 -14.49
N PRO A 691 -26.40 -47.39 -15.11
CA PRO A 691 -27.58 -48.08 -14.56
C PRO A 691 -27.36 -48.59 -13.13
N GLU A 692 -26.17 -49.10 -12.83
CA GLU A 692 -25.78 -49.63 -11.52
C GLU A 692 -25.73 -48.50 -10.47
N ARG A 693 -25.19 -47.33 -10.83
CA ARG A 693 -25.20 -46.15 -9.95
C ARG A 693 -26.59 -45.57 -9.74
N ALA A 694 -27.43 -45.58 -10.77
CA ALA A 694 -28.83 -45.16 -10.63
C ALA A 694 -29.58 -46.11 -9.67
N ALA A 695 -29.32 -47.42 -9.76
CA ALA A 695 -29.86 -48.42 -8.83
C ALA A 695 -29.34 -48.21 -7.41
N LEU A 696 -28.05 -47.93 -7.21
CA LEU A 696 -27.47 -47.60 -5.91
C LEU A 696 -28.12 -46.35 -5.30
N LYS A 697 -28.27 -45.26 -6.07
CA LYS A 697 -28.97 -44.05 -5.61
C LYS A 697 -30.42 -44.34 -5.20
N ALA A 698 -31.12 -45.19 -5.94
CA ALA A 698 -32.50 -45.57 -5.63
C ALA A 698 -32.58 -46.44 -4.36
N ALA A 699 -31.70 -47.43 -4.20
CA ALA A 699 -31.60 -48.27 -3.02
C ALA A 699 -31.27 -47.45 -1.77
N GLU A 700 -30.32 -46.51 -1.87
CA GLU A 700 -30.00 -45.61 -0.76
C GLU A 700 -31.14 -44.67 -0.40
N LYS A 701 -31.93 -44.20 -1.38
CA LYS A 701 -33.12 -43.40 -1.11
C LYS A 701 -34.20 -44.21 -0.38
N ALA A 702 -34.36 -45.49 -0.72
CA ALA A 702 -35.26 -46.39 -0.01
C ALA A 702 -34.76 -46.65 1.42
N PHE A 703 -33.46 -46.90 1.60
CA PHE A 703 -32.85 -47.05 2.92
C PHE A 703 -32.95 -45.79 3.77
N GLN A 704 -32.74 -44.60 3.19
CA GLN A 704 -32.92 -43.33 3.86
C GLN A 704 -34.34 -43.16 4.41
N ALA A 705 -35.36 -43.67 3.72
CA ALA A 705 -36.75 -43.55 4.15
C ALA A 705 -37.11 -44.42 5.37
N THR A 706 -36.29 -45.43 5.69
CA THR A 706 -36.51 -46.31 6.84
C THR A 706 -35.78 -45.85 8.11
N LEU A 707 -34.98 -44.78 8.02
CA LEU A 707 -34.19 -44.24 9.11
C LEU A 707 -34.68 -42.86 9.57
N PRO A 708 -34.62 -42.55 10.88
CA PRO A 708 -34.69 -41.18 11.36
C PRO A 708 -33.60 -40.30 10.72
N PRO A 709 -33.86 -38.99 10.51
CA PRO A 709 -32.89 -38.09 9.86
C PRO A 709 -31.51 -38.07 10.52
N GLN A 710 -31.44 -38.22 11.85
CA GLN A 710 -30.19 -38.24 12.60
C GLN A 710 -29.39 -39.53 12.35
N GLU A 711 -30.05 -40.70 12.34
CA GLU A 711 -29.40 -41.99 12.08
C GLU A 711 -28.92 -42.10 10.62
N TRP A 712 -29.71 -41.60 9.67
CA TRP A 712 -29.28 -41.49 8.27
C TRP A 712 -28.03 -40.61 8.12
N GLU A 713 -27.98 -39.51 8.86
CA GLU A 713 -26.83 -38.62 8.83
C GLU A 713 -25.60 -39.28 9.45
N GLU A 714 -25.76 -40.01 10.56
CA GLU A 714 -24.68 -40.80 11.16
C GLU A 714 -24.13 -41.81 10.14
N TYR A 715 -25.00 -42.55 9.44
CA TYR A 715 -24.59 -43.44 8.34
C TYR A 715 -23.82 -42.69 7.24
N ARG A 716 -24.39 -41.59 6.76
CA ARG A 716 -23.83 -40.77 5.67
C ARG A 716 -22.42 -40.27 6.01
N VAL A 717 -22.20 -39.90 7.27
CA VAL A 717 -20.95 -39.31 7.75
C VAL A 717 -19.90 -40.38 8.09
N THR A 718 -20.30 -41.52 8.65
CA THR A 718 -19.37 -42.51 9.20
C THR A 718 -19.12 -43.71 8.29
N ALA A 719 -20.14 -44.19 7.56
CA ALA A 719 -20.09 -45.50 6.90
C ALA A 719 -20.42 -45.47 5.40
N GLN A 720 -21.13 -44.46 4.88
CA GLN A 720 -21.60 -44.45 3.49
C GLN A 720 -20.47 -44.58 2.45
N ALA A 721 -19.38 -43.83 2.60
CA ALA A 721 -18.26 -43.90 1.65
C ALA A 721 -17.61 -45.30 1.66
N PHE A 722 -17.49 -45.90 2.85
CA PHE A 722 -16.99 -47.25 3.03
C PHE A 722 -17.92 -48.28 2.36
N VAL A 723 -19.24 -48.17 2.55
CA VAL A 723 -20.25 -49.05 1.94
C VAL A 723 -20.35 -48.91 0.43
N ARG A 724 -20.31 -47.69 -0.09
CA ARG A 724 -20.39 -47.42 -1.54
C ARG A 724 -19.16 -47.90 -2.31
N HIS A 725 -17.99 -47.79 -1.69
CA HIS A 725 -16.71 -47.94 -2.38
C HIS A 725 -15.78 -48.94 -1.69
N SER A 726 -15.28 -48.60 -0.49
CA SER A 726 -14.11 -49.28 0.09
C SER A 726 -14.34 -50.75 0.39
N LEU A 727 -15.59 -51.15 0.66
CA LEU A 727 -15.98 -52.56 0.85
C LEU A 727 -15.78 -53.45 -0.39
N TYR A 728 -15.78 -52.85 -1.59
CA TYR A 728 -15.74 -53.56 -2.87
C TYR A 728 -14.58 -53.14 -3.78
N SER A 729 -13.66 -52.32 -3.26
CA SER A 729 -12.46 -51.87 -3.98
C SER A 729 -11.33 -52.91 -3.85
N GLU A 730 -10.54 -53.11 -4.92
CA GLU A 730 -9.40 -54.03 -4.91
C GLU A 730 -8.20 -53.49 -4.09
N GLN A 731 -8.08 -52.16 -3.97
CA GLN A 731 -7.02 -51.48 -3.20
C GLN A 731 -7.64 -50.36 -2.35
N PRO A 732 -8.34 -50.69 -1.26
CA PRO A 732 -8.99 -49.68 -0.44
C PRO A 732 -7.94 -48.93 0.38
N HIS A 733 -7.84 -47.61 0.19
CA HIS A 733 -7.07 -46.76 1.08
C HIS A 733 -7.88 -46.49 2.37
N ASP A 734 -7.26 -46.70 3.52
CA ASP A 734 -7.80 -46.34 4.84
C ASP A 734 -6.95 -45.22 5.43
N TYR A 735 -7.59 -44.13 5.82
CA TYR A 735 -6.96 -42.93 6.39
C TYR A 735 -7.55 -42.66 7.77
N SER A 736 -6.87 -41.87 8.59
CA SER A 736 -7.49 -41.32 9.81
C SER A 736 -8.81 -40.62 9.50
N ALA A 737 -9.80 -40.86 10.35
CA ALA A 737 -11.09 -40.21 10.22
C ALA A 737 -10.93 -38.68 10.32
N ARG A 738 -11.56 -37.95 9.40
CA ARG A 738 -11.61 -36.48 9.39
C ARG A 738 -13.02 -35.96 9.66
N PHE A 739 -13.11 -34.74 10.17
CA PHE A 739 -14.39 -34.09 10.42
C PHE A 739 -15.21 -33.97 9.12
N ASN A 740 -16.53 -34.11 9.21
CA ASN A 740 -17.35 -34.17 8.01
C ASN A 740 -17.53 -32.79 7.35
N ARG A 741 -16.98 -32.65 6.15
CA ARG A 741 -17.10 -31.44 5.32
C ARG A 741 -18.55 -30.97 5.13
N GLY A 742 -19.41 -31.88 4.69
CA GLY A 742 -20.83 -31.59 4.43
C GLY A 742 -21.60 -31.18 5.68
N TRP A 743 -21.10 -31.53 6.86
CA TRP A 743 -21.65 -31.09 8.13
C TRP A 743 -21.22 -29.67 8.49
N GLY A 744 -19.91 -29.41 8.47
CA GLY A 744 -19.36 -28.07 8.72
C GLY A 744 -19.95 -27.02 7.77
N ARG A 745 -20.07 -27.35 6.47
CA ARG A 745 -20.72 -26.51 5.46
C ARG A 745 -22.17 -26.12 5.81
N ARG A 746 -22.99 -27.09 6.22
CA ARG A 746 -24.40 -26.86 6.59
C ARG A 746 -24.52 -26.05 7.87
N TRP A 747 -23.68 -26.35 8.85
CA TRP A 747 -23.64 -25.60 10.11
C TRP A 747 -23.25 -24.14 9.88
N ILE A 748 -22.20 -23.87 9.09
CA ILE A 748 -21.79 -22.51 8.72
C ILE A 748 -22.92 -21.77 7.98
N CYS A 749 -23.61 -22.43 7.06
CA CYS A 749 -24.75 -21.84 6.36
C CYS A 749 -25.86 -21.44 7.34
N MET A 750 -26.31 -22.35 8.21
CA MET A 750 -27.31 -22.04 9.24
C MET A 750 -26.84 -20.90 10.16
N ARG A 751 -25.59 -20.98 10.63
CA ARG A 751 -25.03 -20.02 11.57
C ARG A 751 -24.95 -18.61 10.99
N ALA A 752 -24.61 -18.47 9.71
CA ALA A 752 -24.62 -17.18 9.02
C ALA A 752 -26.02 -16.53 9.02
N HIS A 753 -27.10 -17.32 8.91
CA HIS A 753 -28.47 -16.80 9.05
C HIS A 753 -28.83 -16.43 10.49
N GLU A 754 -28.41 -17.23 11.47
CA GLU A 754 -28.64 -16.95 12.89
C GLU A 754 -27.92 -15.69 13.38
N LEU A 755 -26.75 -15.40 12.81
CA LEU A 755 -26.03 -14.15 13.03
C LEU A 755 -26.77 -12.92 12.45
N GLY A 756 -27.78 -13.15 11.59
CA GLY A 756 -28.74 -12.14 11.15
C GLY A 756 -28.75 -11.84 9.65
N TRP A 757 -28.03 -12.60 8.82
CA TRP A 757 -28.14 -12.46 7.37
C TRP A 757 -29.49 -13.02 6.89
N THR A 758 -30.28 -12.19 6.21
CA THR A 758 -31.51 -12.62 5.53
C THR A 758 -31.61 -12.02 4.14
N GLN A 759 -32.40 -12.67 3.28
CA GLN A 759 -32.67 -12.20 1.93
C GLN A 759 -33.30 -10.79 1.95
N GLU A 760 -34.26 -10.55 2.84
CA GLU A 760 -35.01 -9.29 2.92
C GLU A 760 -34.10 -8.10 3.22
N ARG A 761 -33.09 -8.32 4.08
CA ARG A 761 -32.13 -7.28 4.47
C ARG A 761 -31.09 -7.01 3.39
N PHE A 762 -30.47 -8.06 2.85
CA PHE A 762 -29.23 -7.89 2.09
C PHE A 762 -29.34 -8.24 0.60
N SER A 763 -30.29 -9.07 0.17
CA SER A 763 -30.30 -9.55 -1.23
C SER A 763 -30.49 -8.46 -2.28
N LYS A 764 -31.04 -7.30 -1.94
CA LYS A 764 -31.15 -6.14 -2.85
C LYS A 764 -29.89 -5.28 -2.80
N LEU A 765 -29.37 -5.04 -1.60
CA LEU A 765 -28.15 -4.26 -1.37
C LEU A 765 -26.94 -4.92 -2.03
N GLU A 766 -26.91 -6.25 -2.06
CA GLU A 766 -25.79 -7.01 -2.64
C GLU A 766 -25.87 -7.17 -4.18
N ARG A 767 -26.92 -6.68 -4.84
CA ARG A 767 -27.09 -6.80 -6.32
C ARG A 767 -26.12 -5.87 -7.03
N GLY A 768 -24.94 -6.38 -7.36
CA GLY A 768 -23.89 -5.63 -8.06
C GLY A 768 -22.48 -6.10 -7.69
N TYR A 769 -22.30 -6.66 -6.49
CA TYR A 769 -21.01 -7.17 -6.01
C TYR A 769 -20.69 -8.59 -6.52
N SER A 770 -21.38 -9.07 -7.56
CA SER A 770 -21.14 -10.37 -8.20
C SER A 770 -20.37 -10.16 -9.51
N GLY A 771 -19.12 -9.67 -9.41
CA GLY A 771 -18.41 -9.07 -10.54
C GLY A 771 -17.06 -9.65 -10.91
N ASP A 772 -16.43 -10.54 -10.12
CA ASP A 772 -15.26 -11.32 -10.55
C ASP A 772 -15.04 -12.44 -9.52
N ARG A 773 -14.74 -13.67 -9.97
CA ARG A 773 -14.42 -14.78 -9.05
C ARG A 773 -12.98 -14.71 -8.55
N HIS A 774 -12.14 -13.93 -9.23
CA HIS A 774 -10.72 -13.75 -8.90
C HIS A 774 -10.43 -12.43 -8.17
N GLU A 775 -11.38 -11.48 -8.13
CA GLU A 775 -11.22 -10.21 -7.41
C GLU A 775 -12.02 -10.22 -6.10
N HIS A 776 -11.35 -10.49 -4.97
CA HIS A 776 -11.91 -10.46 -3.61
C HIS A 776 -11.87 -9.06 -2.97
N ARG A 777 -11.61 -8.01 -3.75
CA ARG A 777 -11.45 -6.63 -3.26
C ARG A 777 -12.68 -6.13 -2.50
N VAL A 778 -13.87 -6.41 -3.03
CA VAL A 778 -15.16 -6.07 -2.42
C VAL A 778 -16.02 -7.34 -2.34
N GLU A 779 -16.18 -7.88 -1.13
CA GLU A 779 -17.03 -9.04 -0.92
C GLU A 779 -18.47 -8.62 -0.63
N ARG A 780 -19.44 -9.46 -1.02
CA ARG A 780 -20.83 -9.33 -0.55
C ARG A 780 -20.89 -9.40 0.98
N ILE A 781 -21.77 -8.64 1.63
CA ILE A 781 -21.81 -8.59 3.10
C ILE A 781 -22.10 -9.97 3.73
N GLY A 782 -22.85 -10.86 3.06
CA GLY A 782 -23.07 -12.23 3.51
C GLY A 782 -21.80 -13.06 3.66
N LYS A 783 -20.71 -12.69 3.00
CA LYS A 783 -19.40 -13.32 3.15
C LYS A 783 -18.80 -13.04 4.54
N LYS A 784 -19.00 -11.84 5.10
CA LYS A 784 -18.65 -11.52 6.51
C LYS A 784 -19.32 -12.49 7.49
N TYR A 785 -20.61 -12.77 7.31
CA TYR A 785 -21.37 -13.69 8.17
C TYR A 785 -20.85 -15.14 8.06
N GLN A 786 -20.45 -15.56 6.85
CA GLN A 786 -19.83 -16.87 6.64
C GLN A 786 -18.43 -16.97 7.29
N TRP A 787 -17.61 -15.91 7.22
CA TRP A 787 -16.32 -15.85 7.91
C TRP A 787 -16.49 -15.90 9.44
N LEU A 788 -17.45 -15.16 9.99
CA LEU A 788 -17.78 -15.21 11.42
C LEU A 788 -18.17 -16.62 11.86
N ALA A 789 -19.07 -17.28 11.12
CA ALA A 789 -19.46 -18.66 11.39
C ALA A 789 -18.28 -19.63 11.26
N LEU A 790 -17.41 -19.49 10.26
CA LEU A 790 -16.23 -20.34 10.13
C LEU A 790 -15.27 -20.19 11.31
N ARG A 791 -14.96 -18.95 11.71
CA ARG A 791 -14.08 -18.65 12.86
C ARG A 791 -14.65 -19.18 14.18
N GLU A 792 -15.97 -19.17 14.31
CA GLU A 792 -16.68 -19.78 15.44
C GLU A 792 -16.56 -21.31 15.41
N LEU A 793 -16.77 -21.94 14.26
CA LEU A 793 -16.63 -23.39 14.12
C LEU A 793 -15.20 -23.84 14.46
N VAL A 794 -14.19 -23.16 13.93
CA VAL A 794 -12.78 -23.50 14.19
C VAL A 794 -12.43 -23.33 15.67
N ALA A 795 -12.87 -22.26 16.32
CA ALA A 795 -12.68 -22.07 17.76
C ALA A 795 -13.27 -23.26 18.55
N ARG A 796 -14.49 -23.72 18.20
CA ARG A 796 -15.10 -24.87 18.86
C ARG A 796 -14.38 -26.19 18.57
N MET A 797 -13.85 -26.35 17.36
CA MET A 797 -13.06 -27.54 16.99
C MET A 797 -11.71 -27.55 17.71
N ALA A 798 -11.01 -26.43 17.79
CA ALA A 798 -9.75 -26.28 18.52
C ALA A 798 -9.87 -26.63 20.01
N ASP A 799 -11.02 -26.35 20.60
CA ASP A 799 -11.30 -26.61 22.01
C ASP A 799 -11.67 -28.08 22.29
N ASN A 800 -12.07 -28.86 21.27
CA ASN A 800 -12.71 -30.18 21.49
C ASN A 800 -12.14 -31.33 20.66
N LEU A 801 -11.53 -31.05 19.52
CA LEU A 801 -11.14 -32.07 18.54
C LEU A 801 -9.62 -32.23 18.44
N LEU A 802 -9.20 -33.44 18.11
CA LEU A 802 -7.80 -33.73 17.82
C LEU A 802 -7.36 -33.06 16.51
N PHE A 803 -6.27 -32.29 16.58
CA PHE A 803 -5.65 -31.64 15.43
C PHE A 803 -4.65 -32.57 14.73
N MET A 804 -4.75 -32.63 13.40
CA MET A 804 -4.02 -33.58 12.54
C MET A 804 -3.17 -32.88 11.46
N GLY A 805 -3.21 -31.54 11.38
CA GLY A 805 -2.39 -30.77 10.43
C GLY A 805 -2.71 -30.92 8.93
N GLN A 806 -1.78 -30.39 8.12
CA GLN A 806 -1.75 -30.43 6.66
C GLN A 806 -0.84 -31.58 6.20
N GLY A 807 -1.36 -32.80 6.01
CA GLY A 807 -0.52 -33.89 5.53
C GLY A 807 -1.28 -35.16 5.16
N TYR A 808 -0.67 -35.97 4.29
CA TYR A 808 -1.07 -37.36 4.01
C TYR A 808 -0.72 -38.33 5.15
N GLY A 809 -0.24 -37.80 6.29
CA GLY A 809 0.10 -38.55 7.49
C GLY A 809 -1.04 -38.59 8.51
N ASP A 810 -1.02 -39.64 9.33
CA ASP A 810 -1.95 -39.88 10.44
C ASP A 810 -1.38 -39.37 11.78
N GLU A 811 -0.49 -38.37 11.75
CA GLU A 811 0.23 -37.90 12.94
C GLU A 811 -0.54 -36.79 13.67
N ARG A 812 -0.64 -36.95 15.00
CA ARG A 812 -1.15 -35.94 15.91
C ARG A 812 -0.17 -34.78 16.01
N LEU A 813 -0.65 -33.55 15.83
CA LEU A 813 0.14 -32.34 16.01
C LEU A 813 -0.44 -31.46 17.13
N PRO A 814 0.39 -30.72 17.88
CA PRO A 814 -0.11 -29.66 18.75
C PRO A 814 -0.77 -28.57 17.90
N TYR A 815 -1.88 -28.03 18.39
CA TYR A 815 -2.54 -26.87 17.79
C TYR A 815 -2.08 -25.60 18.50
N GLU A 816 -1.42 -24.70 17.78
CA GLU A 816 -0.86 -23.45 18.33
C GLU A 816 -1.76 -22.24 18.05
N GLY A 817 -2.51 -22.24 16.92
CA GLY A 817 -3.46 -21.17 16.65
C GLY A 817 -3.96 -21.05 15.21
N ALA A 818 -4.45 -19.85 14.88
CA ALA A 818 -5.07 -19.55 13.58
C ALA A 818 -4.11 -19.73 12.40
N ARG A 819 -2.81 -19.66 12.67
CA ARG A 819 -1.71 -19.94 11.75
C ARG A 819 -1.82 -21.34 11.14
N ASP A 820 -1.94 -22.38 11.97
CA ASP A 820 -1.88 -23.79 11.55
C ASP A 820 -3.07 -24.21 10.67
N VAL A 821 -4.18 -23.48 10.79
CA VAL A 821 -5.40 -23.68 10.00
C VAL A 821 -5.49 -22.77 8.78
N GLY A 822 -4.58 -21.81 8.60
CA GLY A 822 -4.55 -20.89 7.45
C GLY A 822 -5.64 -19.82 7.51
N LEU A 823 -5.98 -19.35 8.71
CA LEU A 823 -7.02 -18.32 8.92
C LEU A 823 -6.49 -16.88 8.85
N ARG A 824 -5.17 -16.67 8.98
CA ARG A 824 -4.54 -15.35 8.86
C ARG A 824 -4.66 -14.87 7.41
N ASP A 825 -5.36 -13.76 7.20
CA ASP A 825 -5.70 -13.24 5.86
C ASP A 825 -4.99 -11.93 5.50
N MET A 826 -4.31 -11.29 6.45
CA MET A 826 -3.55 -10.05 6.27
C MET A 826 -2.52 -9.91 7.39
N ASP A 827 -1.35 -9.34 7.08
CA ASP A 827 -0.29 -9.05 8.06
C ASP A 827 -0.41 -7.63 8.61
N PRO A 828 -0.88 -7.42 9.87
CA PRO A 828 -1.10 -6.08 10.41
C PRO A 828 0.20 -5.34 10.75
N SER A 829 1.34 -6.02 10.68
CA SER A 829 2.66 -5.45 10.95
C SER A 829 3.40 -4.99 9.68
N LEU A 830 3.01 -5.46 8.50
CA LEU A 830 3.57 -5.05 7.21
C LEU A 830 2.97 -3.72 6.74
N LEU A 831 3.69 -2.61 6.85
CA LEU A 831 3.18 -1.27 6.50
C LEU A 831 3.70 -0.73 5.17
N VAL A 832 4.74 -1.33 4.58
CA VAL A 832 5.10 -1.10 3.19
C VAL A 832 4.07 -1.74 2.26
N THR A 833 3.62 -0.99 1.25
CA THR A 833 2.60 -1.45 0.29
C THR A 833 3.19 -1.99 -1.01
N LYS A 834 4.50 -1.82 -1.23
CA LYS A 834 5.26 -2.32 -2.38
C LYS A 834 6.76 -2.27 -2.13
N THR A 835 7.50 -3.01 -2.95
CA THR A 835 8.97 -2.94 -3.04
C THR A 835 9.38 -2.53 -4.45
N HIS A 836 10.60 -2.00 -4.64
CA HIS A 836 10.99 -1.56 -5.98
C HIS A 836 11.27 -2.72 -6.94
N TYR A 837 11.70 -3.87 -6.42
CA TYR A 837 11.99 -5.05 -7.21
C TYR A 837 10.71 -5.83 -7.52
N ASP A 838 10.44 -6.05 -8.81
CA ASP A 838 9.23 -6.73 -9.31
C ASP A 838 9.48 -8.18 -9.77
N GLY A 839 10.74 -8.64 -9.74
CA GLY A 839 11.14 -9.99 -10.19
C GLY A 839 11.37 -10.16 -11.69
N TRP A 840 11.03 -9.17 -12.52
CA TRP A 840 11.04 -9.31 -13.98
C TRP A 840 11.91 -8.28 -14.70
N LYS A 841 12.07 -7.10 -14.11
CA LYS A 841 12.77 -5.97 -14.72
C LYS A 841 14.30 -6.14 -14.65
N GLN A 842 14.98 -5.83 -15.74
CA GLN A 842 16.43 -5.63 -15.73
C GLN A 842 16.76 -4.25 -15.17
N TRP A 843 17.68 -4.21 -14.22
CA TRP A 843 18.08 -2.99 -13.54
C TRP A 843 19.41 -2.43 -14.08
N ASP A 844 19.53 -1.10 -14.03
CA ASP A 844 20.80 -0.42 -14.19
C ASP A 844 21.72 -0.71 -12.98
N ARG A 845 23.02 -0.45 -13.16
CA ARG A 845 24.06 -0.63 -12.15
C ARG A 845 23.70 0.08 -10.86
N THR A 846 23.69 -0.67 -9.76
CA THR A 846 23.58 -0.14 -8.40
C THR A 846 24.92 -0.25 -7.68
N TRP A 847 25.03 0.31 -6.47
CA TRP A 847 26.25 0.15 -5.69
C TRP A 847 26.39 -1.25 -5.08
N TRP A 848 25.28 -1.99 -4.92
CA TRP A 848 25.26 -3.37 -4.40
C TRP A 848 25.21 -4.46 -5.48
N VAL A 849 24.84 -4.12 -6.71
CA VAL A 849 25.09 -4.92 -7.92
C VAL A 849 26.02 -4.11 -8.82
N PRO A 850 27.34 -4.13 -8.57
CA PRO A 850 28.28 -3.17 -9.14
C PRO A 850 28.70 -3.48 -10.58
N VAL A 851 27.91 -4.27 -11.32
CA VAL A 851 28.18 -4.71 -12.69
C VAL A 851 27.10 -4.26 -13.67
N GLN A 852 27.47 -4.10 -14.95
CA GLN A 852 26.54 -3.80 -16.04
C GLN A 852 27.05 -4.42 -17.35
N PRO A 853 26.72 -5.69 -17.62
CA PRO A 853 26.89 -6.27 -18.95
C PRO A 853 26.21 -5.41 -20.02
N ARG A 854 26.89 -5.20 -21.15
CA ARG A 854 26.35 -4.46 -22.31
C ARG A 854 26.13 -5.39 -23.49
N LEU A 855 25.00 -6.10 -23.48
CA LEU A 855 24.66 -7.09 -24.51
C LEU A 855 24.08 -6.43 -25.77
N ARG A 856 24.94 -5.86 -26.64
CA ARG A 856 24.57 -5.28 -27.95
C ARG A 856 24.21 -6.33 -28.98
N GLN A 857 23.25 -6.08 -29.87
CA GLN A 857 22.83 -7.05 -30.89
C GLN A 857 24.04 -7.44 -31.77
N VAL A 858 24.23 -8.75 -31.94
CA VAL A 858 25.36 -9.36 -32.66
C VAL A 858 24.90 -10.61 -33.40
N GLU A 859 25.61 -10.98 -34.46
CA GLU A 859 25.30 -12.14 -35.29
C GLU A 859 25.58 -13.48 -34.55
N PRO A 860 24.94 -14.60 -34.92
CA PRO A 860 25.10 -15.89 -34.22
C PRO A 860 26.54 -16.35 -33.99
N LEU A 861 27.44 -16.15 -34.97
CA LEU A 861 28.87 -16.48 -34.83
C LEU A 861 29.58 -15.62 -33.78
N GLU A 862 29.25 -14.32 -33.71
CA GLU A 862 29.78 -13.42 -32.69
C GLU A 862 29.25 -13.77 -31.30
N ARG A 863 28.03 -14.33 -31.20
CA ARG A 863 27.49 -14.86 -29.92
C ARG A 863 28.30 -16.06 -29.43
N LEU A 864 28.66 -16.99 -30.32
CA LEU A 864 29.54 -18.11 -29.99
C LEU A 864 30.94 -17.64 -29.58
N ALA A 865 31.50 -16.66 -30.28
CA ALA A 865 32.77 -16.04 -29.89
C ALA A 865 32.69 -15.36 -28.52
N TRP A 866 31.57 -14.69 -28.23
CA TRP A 866 31.30 -14.14 -26.89
C TRP A 866 31.28 -15.24 -25.83
N LEU A 867 30.60 -16.38 -26.08
CA LEU A 867 30.53 -17.53 -25.17
C LEU A 867 31.92 -18.10 -24.81
N ASP A 868 32.88 -18.04 -25.74
CA ASP A 868 34.28 -18.48 -25.54
C ASP A 868 35.18 -17.46 -24.83
N SER A 869 34.71 -16.21 -24.64
CA SER A 869 35.48 -15.14 -24.00
C SER A 869 35.15 -14.97 -22.52
N ASP A 870 36.03 -14.30 -21.78
CA ASP A 870 35.79 -13.90 -20.38
C ASP A 870 34.88 -12.65 -20.25
N SER A 871 34.48 -12.02 -21.37
CA SER A 871 33.59 -10.85 -21.34
C SER A 871 32.26 -11.18 -20.69
N ASP A 872 31.77 -10.33 -19.79
CA ASP A 872 30.47 -10.52 -19.11
C ASP A 872 30.34 -11.86 -18.36
N LEU A 873 31.46 -12.49 -18.00
CA LEU A 873 31.51 -13.61 -17.06
C LEU A 873 31.47 -13.03 -15.63
N LEU A 874 30.34 -13.21 -14.96
CA LEU A 874 30.05 -12.53 -13.70
C LEU A 874 30.47 -13.37 -12.49
N ASN A 875 31.78 -13.36 -12.21
CA ASN A 875 32.34 -14.07 -11.07
C ASN A 875 33.59 -13.37 -10.53
N ASP A 876 33.40 -12.34 -9.70
CA ASP A 876 34.48 -11.54 -9.16
C ASP A 876 34.23 -11.15 -7.69
N ALA A 877 35.31 -10.95 -6.92
CA ALA A 877 35.23 -10.56 -5.52
C ALA A 877 34.56 -9.18 -5.30
N SER A 878 34.54 -8.31 -6.32
CA SER A 878 33.79 -7.05 -6.29
C SER A 878 32.28 -7.24 -6.17
N LEU A 879 31.76 -8.45 -6.43
CA LEU A 879 30.35 -8.80 -6.19
C LEU A 879 30.07 -9.10 -4.71
N ILE A 880 31.10 -9.24 -3.87
CA ILE A 880 31.00 -9.62 -2.46
C ILE A 880 31.43 -8.46 -1.54
N ASP A 881 32.51 -7.74 -1.87
CA ASP A 881 33.05 -6.68 -1.03
C ASP A 881 32.52 -5.30 -1.46
N LEU A 882 31.36 -4.92 -0.94
CA LEU A 882 30.61 -3.75 -1.40
C LEU A 882 30.91 -2.51 -0.54
N ILE A 883 30.94 -1.33 -1.17
CA ILE A 883 31.11 -0.05 -0.50
C ILE A 883 29.97 0.88 -0.90
N ASP A 884 29.21 1.34 0.09
CA ASP A 884 28.20 2.37 -0.15
C ASP A 884 28.90 3.71 -0.48
N PRO A 885 28.70 4.28 -1.68
CA PRO A 885 29.34 5.53 -2.07
C PRO A 885 28.91 6.72 -1.22
N LYS A 886 27.70 6.69 -0.62
CA LYS A 886 27.14 7.76 0.21
C LYS A 886 27.73 7.73 1.62
N THR A 887 27.67 6.58 2.30
CA THR A 887 28.08 6.46 3.71
C THR A 887 29.53 5.99 3.91
N LYS A 888 30.17 5.45 2.86
CA LYS A 888 31.48 4.78 2.91
C LYS A 888 31.52 3.52 3.78
N ARG A 889 30.36 3.04 4.27
CA ARG A 889 30.25 1.77 4.99
C ARG A 889 30.49 0.60 4.04
N ARG A 890 31.04 -0.49 4.58
CA ARG A 890 31.32 -1.73 3.85
C ARG A 890 30.27 -2.77 4.17
N TRP A 891 29.80 -3.45 3.14
CA TRP A 891 28.71 -4.42 3.22
C TRP A 891 29.11 -5.72 2.52
N LEU A 892 28.57 -6.83 3.01
CA LEU A 892 28.71 -8.16 2.40
C LEU A 892 27.31 -8.65 1.97
N PRO A 893 27.11 -9.09 0.72
CA PRO A 893 25.88 -9.75 0.33
C PRO A 893 25.87 -11.18 0.87
N LEU A 894 24.82 -11.50 1.61
CA LEU A 894 24.50 -12.85 2.04
C LEU A 894 23.69 -13.61 0.99
N HIS A 895 22.87 -12.87 0.24
CA HIS A 895 22.18 -13.34 -0.95
C HIS A 895 22.10 -12.20 -1.98
N SER A 896 22.25 -12.51 -3.27
CA SER A 896 21.88 -11.58 -4.35
C SER A 896 21.71 -12.35 -5.65
N PHE A 897 20.82 -11.88 -6.53
CA PHE A 897 20.65 -12.42 -7.87
C PHE A 897 20.47 -11.30 -8.89
N ALA A 898 21.13 -11.40 -10.04
CA ALA A 898 20.92 -10.48 -11.15
C ALA A 898 21.11 -11.18 -12.50
N SER A 899 20.24 -10.85 -13.46
CA SER A 899 20.26 -11.42 -14.82
C SER A 899 20.16 -10.33 -15.88
N TRP A 900 20.93 -10.50 -16.95
CA TRP A 900 20.90 -9.68 -18.15
C TRP A 900 20.63 -10.55 -19.36
N ARG A 901 19.56 -10.21 -20.07
CA ARG A 901 19.13 -10.89 -21.28
C ARG A 901 19.18 -9.93 -22.44
N GLN A 902 19.74 -10.40 -23.54
CA GLN A 902 19.56 -9.79 -24.84
C GLN A 902 18.37 -10.44 -25.55
N PRO A 903 17.27 -9.70 -25.74
CA PRO A 903 16.26 -10.11 -26.70
C PRO A 903 16.76 -9.85 -28.12
N GLY A 904 16.31 -10.66 -29.08
CA GLY A 904 16.35 -10.35 -30.50
C GLY A 904 15.03 -10.67 -31.18
N LEU A 905 14.93 -10.26 -32.44
CA LEU A 905 13.77 -10.51 -33.29
C LEU A 905 14.15 -11.59 -34.31
N ASP A 906 13.41 -12.69 -34.31
CA ASP A 906 13.49 -13.74 -35.33
C ASP A 906 12.15 -13.72 -36.09
N GLY A 907 12.05 -12.86 -37.12
CA GLY A 907 10.77 -12.52 -37.77
C GLY A 907 9.93 -11.57 -36.89
N ASP A 908 8.67 -11.91 -36.63
CA ASP A 908 7.76 -11.15 -35.75
C ASP A 908 7.86 -11.56 -34.27
N ASN A 909 8.59 -12.63 -33.93
CA ASN A 909 8.70 -13.15 -32.57
C ASN A 909 9.96 -12.64 -31.86
N LYS A 910 9.80 -12.25 -30.59
CA LYS A 910 10.92 -11.96 -29.68
C LYS A 910 11.48 -13.27 -29.13
N SER A 911 12.77 -13.52 -29.35
CA SER A 911 13.50 -14.66 -28.79
C SER A 911 14.65 -14.16 -27.90
N MET A 912 15.02 -14.93 -26.88
CA MET A 912 16.23 -14.65 -26.10
C MET A 912 17.44 -15.13 -26.90
N GLN A 913 18.45 -14.26 -27.08
CA GLN A 913 19.63 -14.57 -27.90
C GLN A 913 20.91 -14.78 -27.08
N ARG A 914 21.06 -14.02 -25.98
CA ARG A 914 22.12 -14.22 -24.99
C ARG A 914 21.59 -13.94 -23.60
N GLU A 915 22.11 -14.67 -22.63
CA GLU A 915 21.86 -14.43 -21.21
C GLU A 915 23.17 -14.53 -20.44
N THR A 916 23.38 -13.64 -19.48
CA THR A 916 24.39 -13.80 -18.43
C THR A 916 23.75 -13.43 -17.10
N TRP A 917 23.99 -14.24 -16.07
CA TRP A 917 23.46 -14.00 -14.73
C TRP A 917 24.40 -14.55 -13.66
N TYR A 918 24.28 -14.03 -12.45
CA TYR A 918 24.95 -14.60 -11.28
C TYR A 918 24.02 -14.61 -10.06
N ARG A 919 24.34 -15.50 -9.12
CA ARG A 919 23.82 -15.55 -7.75
C ARG A 919 24.99 -15.55 -6.78
N VAL A 920 24.87 -14.77 -5.71
CA VAL A 920 25.73 -14.87 -4.52
C VAL A 920 24.92 -15.56 -3.44
N THR A 921 25.49 -16.59 -2.83
CA THR A 921 24.94 -17.24 -1.64
C THR A 921 26.04 -17.35 -0.58
N CYS A 922 25.78 -16.84 0.62
CA CYS A 922 26.65 -16.98 1.77
C CYS A 922 26.14 -18.10 2.67
N ILE A 923 27.05 -19.01 3.03
CA ILE A 923 26.81 -20.08 4.00
C ILE A 923 27.78 -19.91 5.17
N VAL A 924 27.35 -20.33 6.36
CA VAL A 924 28.17 -20.30 7.57
C VAL A 924 28.37 -21.70 8.10
N LEU A 925 29.55 -21.94 8.68
CA LEU A 925 29.92 -23.24 9.22
C LEU A 925 30.90 -23.08 10.40
N VAL A 926 31.23 -24.19 11.05
CA VAL A 926 32.26 -24.22 12.10
C VAL A 926 33.61 -23.89 11.48
N LYS A 927 34.39 -22.99 12.10
CA LYS A 927 35.66 -22.49 11.54
C LYS A 927 36.68 -23.60 11.23
N GLY A 928 36.68 -24.69 12.00
CA GLY A 928 37.55 -25.85 11.78
C GLY A 928 37.25 -26.63 10.48
N ASP A 929 36.04 -26.52 9.94
CA ASP A 929 35.58 -27.29 8.78
C ASP A 929 35.73 -26.52 7.44
N ALA A 930 36.19 -25.26 7.48
CA ALA A 930 36.25 -24.37 6.31
C ALA A 930 37.10 -24.90 5.16
N ALA A 931 38.23 -25.55 5.44
CA ALA A 931 39.07 -26.13 4.40
C ALA A 931 38.36 -27.28 3.67
N LYS A 932 37.65 -28.13 4.42
CA LYS A 932 36.92 -29.28 3.88
C LYS A 932 35.70 -28.84 3.08
N ALA A 933 34.93 -27.88 3.59
CA ALA A 933 33.80 -27.29 2.89
C ALA A 933 34.22 -26.63 1.56
N LYS A 934 35.36 -25.90 1.58
CA LYS A 934 35.91 -25.30 0.36
C LYS A 934 36.28 -26.35 -0.67
N GLU A 935 36.88 -27.47 -0.26
CA GLU A 935 37.19 -28.59 -1.16
C GLU A 935 35.92 -29.17 -1.79
N ASP A 936 34.93 -29.53 -0.96
CA ASP A 936 33.65 -30.12 -1.41
C ASP A 936 32.91 -29.23 -2.42
N LEU A 937 32.86 -27.91 -2.16
CA LEU A 937 32.14 -26.95 -2.99
C LEU A 937 32.90 -26.59 -4.27
N SER A 938 34.24 -26.57 -4.23
CA SER A 938 35.07 -26.11 -5.36
C SER A 938 35.06 -27.08 -6.56
N SER A 939 34.58 -28.30 -6.38
CA SER A 939 34.48 -29.30 -7.46
C SER A 939 33.07 -29.43 -8.06
N GLN A 940 32.12 -28.58 -7.66
CA GLN A 940 30.72 -28.69 -8.03
C GLN A 940 30.23 -27.49 -8.84
N ILE A 941 29.19 -27.70 -9.64
CA ILE A 941 28.45 -26.64 -10.31
C ILE A 941 27.16 -26.32 -9.54
N LEU A 942 27.13 -25.15 -8.89
CA LEU A 942 26.11 -24.78 -7.90
C LEU A 942 25.10 -23.75 -8.44
N VAL A 943 24.66 -23.92 -9.69
CA VAL A 943 23.73 -23.01 -10.37
C VAL A 943 22.26 -23.22 -9.99
N ASP A 944 21.91 -24.41 -9.51
CA ASP A 944 20.57 -24.73 -9.00
C ASP A 944 20.28 -23.90 -7.74
N PRO A 945 19.15 -23.17 -7.65
CA PRO A 945 18.74 -22.46 -6.42
C PRO A 945 18.67 -23.36 -5.18
N HIS A 946 18.44 -24.66 -5.36
CA HIS A 946 18.40 -25.64 -4.28
C HIS A 946 19.74 -26.33 -4.06
N ALA A 947 20.85 -25.90 -4.68
CA ALA A 947 22.16 -26.53 -4.49
C ALA A 947 22.76 -26.28 -3.09
N LEU A 948 22.34 -25.22 -2.41
CA LEU A 948 22.77 -24.84 -1.08
C LEU A 948 21.56 -24.69 -0.16
N PRO A 949 21.72 -24.91 1.16
CA PRO A 949 20.62 -24.79 2.10
C PRO A 949 20.08 -23.35 2.17
N GLU A 950 18.76 -23.22 2.27
CA GLU A 950 18.03 -21.96 2.52
C GLU A 950 17.09 -22.15 3.71
N PHE A 951 16.88 -21.08 4.50
CA PHE A 951 15.83 -21.08 5.51
C PHE A 951 14.49 -20.69 4.88
N HIS A 952 13.54 -21.62 4.85
CA HIS A 952 12.20 -21.38 4.35
C HIS A 952 11.28 -20.87 5.48
N LEU A 953 10.94 -19.58 5.43
CA LEU A 953 9.94 -19.01 6.32
C LEU A 953 8.54 -19.39 5.83
N ASP A 954 7.72 -19.93 6.73
CA ASP A 954 6.33 -20.22 6.45
C ASP A 954 5.54 -18.91 6.18
N SER A 955 4.73 -18.88 5.12
CA SER A 955 4.03 -17.68 4.66
C SER A 955 2.95 -17.16 5.62
N SER A 956 2.65 -17.89 6.69
CA SER A 956 1.66 -17.51 7.71
C SER A 956 2.24 -16.69 8.88
N TYR A 957 3.56 -16.50 8.94
CA TYR A 957 4.18 -15.57 9.89
C TYR A 957 3.95 -14.11 9.47
N PHE A 958 3.70 -13.27 10.47
CA PHE A 958 3.74 -11.83 10.26
C PHE A 958 5.19 -11.33 10.25
N LEU A 959 5.50 -10.33 9.42
CA LEU A 959 6.82 -9.73 9.32
C LEU A 959 7.34 -9.27 10.68
N GLY A 960 6.48 -8.65 11.48
CA GLY A 960 6.81 -8.16 12.82
C GLY A 960 6.96 -9.26 13.88
N GLU A 961 6.54 -10.50 13.60
CA GLU A 961 6.87 -11.67 14.44
C GLU A 961 8.33 -12.12 14.23
N TYR A 962 8.95 -11.66 13.14
CA TYR A 962 10.34 -11.96 12.83
C TYR A 962 11.32 -10.97 13.49
N PRO A 963 12.42 -11.42 14.10
CA PRO A 963 12.86 -12.81 14.29
C PRO A 963 12.47 -13.37 15.67
N TRP A 964 11.71 -12.63 16.49
CA TRP A 964 11.59 -12.90 17.93
C TRP A 964 10.66 -14.05 18.30
N HIS A 965 9.74 -14.43 17.42
CA HIS A 965 8.70 -15.41 17.74
C HIS A 965 9.32 -16.71 18.29
N PRO A 966 8.79 -17.30 19.39
CA PRO A 966 9.41 -18.45 20.06
C PRO A 966 9.73 -19.63 19.11
N THR A 967 8.78 -19.99 18.24
CA THR A 967 8.96 -21.07 17.27
C THR A 967 10.06 -20.81 16.23
N LEU A 968 10.49 -19.56 16.02
CA LEU A 968 11.63 -19.21 15.19
C LEU A 968 12.94 -19.18 16.01
N GLN A 969 12.87 -18.80 17.28
CA GLN A 969 14.02 -18.73 18.19
C GLN A 969 14.54 -20.12 18.63
N ASP A 970 13.66 -21.12 18.62
CA ASP A 970 13.94 -22.49 19.02
C ASP A 970 14.41 -23.38 17.85
N GLN A 971 14.38 -22.88 16.61
CA GLN A 971 14.89 -23.62 15.46
C GLN A 971 16.42 -23.58 15.39
N ASP A 972 17.04 -24.76 15.23
CA ASP A 972 18.47 -24.90 14.98
C ASP A 972 18.71 -25.18 13.50
N ASP A 973 19.12 -24.15 12.76
CA ASP A 973 19.19 -24.16 11.30
C ASP A 973 20.44 -24.87 10.74
N TRP A 974 21.08 -25.77 11.51
CA TRP A 974 22.16 -26.59 10.98
C TRP A 974 21.61 -27.64 10.02
N VAL A 975 22.00 -27.53 8.76
CA VAL A 975 21.71 -28.53 7.73
C VAL A 975 22.90 -29.47 7.64
N GLY A 976 22.68 -30.74 7.97
CA GLY A 976 23.69 -31.78 7.86
C GLY A 976 24.12 -32.02 6.42
N GLY A 977 25.37 -32.44 6.24
CA GLY A 977 25.82 -33.03 4.98
C GLY A 977 25.13 -34.37 4.76
N ASP A 978 24.42 -34.53 3.65
CA ASP A 978 23.74 -35.77 3.30
C ASP A 978 23.83 -36.04 1.78
N GLY A 979 23.10 -37.04 1.30
CA GLY A 979 23.14 -37.44 -0.11
C GLY A 979 22.59 -36.39 -1.10
N TRP A 980 21.75 -35.42 -0.69
CA TRP A 980 21.16 -34.48 -1.64
C TRP A 980 22.11 -33.32 -1.98
N ASN A 981 22.88 -32.83 -1.01
CA ASN A 981 23.83 -31.72 -1.22
C ASN A 981 25.28 -32.19 -1.47
N SER A 982 25.58 -33.48 -1.27
CA SER A 982 26.93 -34.04 -1.43
C SER A 982 28.01 -33.35 -0.57
N LEU A 983 27.63 -32.69 0.52
CA LEU A 983 28.54 -32.00 1.44
C LEU A 983 28.95 -32.92 2.57
N SER A 984 30.19 -32.78 3.03
CA SER A 984 30.74 -33.60 4.11
C SER A 984 30.77 -32.88 5.47
N VAL A 985 30.18 -31.68 5.54
CA VAL A 985 30.13 -30.79 6.71
C VAL A 985 28.72 -30.23 6.87
N SER A 986 28.36 -29.85 8.10
CA SER A 986 27.10 -29.15 8.34
C SER A 986 27.24 -27.66 8.04
N LEU A 987 26.20 -27.08 7.44
CA LEU A 987 26.14 -25.67 7.07
C LEU A 987 24.94 -24.99 7.71
N ARG A 988 24.98 -23.66 7.81
CA ARG A 988 23.84 -22.82 8.17
C ARG A 988 23.50 -21.86 7.02
N PRO A 989 22.22 -21.80 6.59
CA PRO A 989 21.74 -20.75 5.69
C PRO A 989 21.84 -19.40 6.40
N THR A 990 22.11 -18.32 5.69
CA THR A 990 22.27 -17.00 6.30
C THR A 990 21.09 -16.07 6.09
N THR A 991 20.18 -16.41 5.17
CA THR A 991 19.04 -15.59 4.78
C THR A 991 17.75 -16.39 4.76
N SER A 992 16.65 -15.66 4.78
CA SER A 992 15.31 -16.11 4.44
C SER A 992 14.63 -15.01 3.60
N HIS A 993 13.43 -15.28 3.10
CA HIS A 993 12.65 -14.29 2.36
C HIS A 993 11.22 -14.22 2.89
N TYR A 994 10.69 -13.00 2.89
CA TYR A 994 9.29 -12.73 3.16
C TYR A 994 8.61 -12.29 1.86
N LEU A 995 7.43 -12.87 1.60
CA LEU A 995 6.63 -12.63 0.41
C LEU A 995 5.20 -12.30 0.82
N SER A 996 4.71 -11.15 0.36
CA SER A 996 3.28 -10.82 0.41
C SER A 996 2.79 -10.51 -1.00
N GLU A 997 1.94 -11.36 -1.54
CA GLU A 997 1.46 -11.28 -2.93
C GLU A 997 0.20 -10.43 -3.04
N ARG A 998 0.15 -9.57 -4.06
CA ARG A 998 -1.04 -8.76 -4.39
C ARG A 998 -2.31 -9.58 -4.64
N GLY A 999 -2.16 -10.84 -5.10
CA GLY A 999 -3.27 -11.73 -5.46
C GLY A 999 -3.90 -12.51 -4.30
N GLY A 1000 -3.44 -12.30 -3.07
CA GLY A 1000 -3.96 -12.96 -1.86
C GLY A 1000 -5.22 -12.32 -1.29
N TYR A 1001 -5.45 -12.53 0.01
CA TYR A 1001 -6.56 -11.91 0.75
C TYR A 1001 -6.21 -10.55 1.39
N ASP A 1002 -4.94 -10.12 1.33
CA ASP A 1002 -4.47 -8.82 1.84
C ASP A 1002 -4.56 -7.75 0.73
N TYR A 1003 -5.61 -6.93 0.78
CA TYR A 1003 -5.83 -5.85 -0.20
C TYR A 1003 -5.22 -4.51 0.20
N SER A 1004 -4.33 -4.50 1.18
CA SER A 1004 -3.57 -3.30 1.56
C SER A 1004 -2.21 -3.18 0.87
N VAL A 1005 -1.82 -4.19 0.09
CA VAL A 1005 -0.58 -4.23 -0.69
C VAL A 1005 -0.88 -3.83 -2.14
N ASP A 1006 -0.19 -2.80 -2.64
CA ASP A 1006 -0.38 -2.25 -3.99
C ASP A 1006 0.29 -3.13 -5.06
N GLU A 1007 1.46 -3.67 -4.74
CA GLU A 1007 2.28 -4.56 -5.58
C GLU A 1007 2.96 -5.60 -4.71
N THR A 1008 3.24 -6.80 -5.24
CA THR A 1008 3.88 -7.89 -4.48
C THR A 1008 5.13 -7.39 -3.75
N VAL A 1009 5.13 -7.55 -2.42
CA VAL A 1009 6.23 -7.17 -1.54
C VAL A 1009 7.16 -8.36 -1.37
N ARG A 1010 8.45 -8.15 -1.64
CA ARG A 1010 9.51 -9.14 -1.47
C ARG A 1010 10.61 -8.55 -0.61
N ILE A 1011 10.97 -9.22 0.49
CA ILE A 1011 11.94 -8.71 1.45
C ILE A 1011 12.91 -9.84 1.80
N GLU A 1012 14.20 -9.62 1.62
CA GLU A 1012 15.23 -10.48 2.19
C GLU A 1012 15.34 -10.26 3.71
N LEU A 1013 15.37 -11.35 4.46
CA LEU A 1013 15.48 -11.38 5.92
C LEU A 1013 16.77 -12.11 6.34
N PRO A 1014 17.42 -11.74 7.46
CA PRO A 1014 18.54 -12.54 7.99
C PRO A 1014 17.97 -13.82 8.60
N ALA A 1015 18.57 -14.99 8.42
CA ALA A 1015 18.08 -16.23 9.04
C ALA A 1015 17.91 -16.09 10.58
N PRO A 1016 16.97 -16.80 11.24
CA PRO A 1016 16.63 -16.54 12.65
C PRO A 1016 17.83 -16.66 13.59
N TRP A 1017 18.66 -17.69 13.39
CA TRP A 1017 19.90 -17.86 14.17
C TRP A 1017 20.87 -16.68 13.98
N LEU A 1018 20.97 -16.13 12.77
CA LEU A 1018 21.87 -15.02 12.45
C LEU A 1018 21.37 -13.74 13.12
N ALA A 1019 20.06 -13.49 13.03
CA ALA A 1019 19.44 -12.36 13.70
C ALA A 1019 19.67 -12.42 15.21
N LYS A 1020 19.50 -13.60 15.83
CA LYS A 1020 19.79 -13.85 17.25
C LYS A 1020 21.26 -13.61 17.58
N ALA A 1021 22.19 -14.19 16.83
CA ALA A 1021 23.62 -14.08 17.07
C ALA A 1021 24.13 -12.63 16.93
N MET A 1022 23.55 -11.85 16.02
CA MET A 1022 23.92 -10.44 15.82
C MET A 1022 23.10 -9.46 16.69
N GLY A 1023 22.16 -9.95 17.51
CA GLY A 1023 21.30 -9.09 18.32
C GLY A 1023 20.38 -8.19 17.49
N LEU A 1024 19.93 -8.68 16.34
CA LEU A 1024 19.12 -7.92 15.39
C LEU A 1024 17.65 -7.99 15.74
N ARG A 1025 16.97 -6.87 15.48
CA ARG A 1025 15.51 -6.78 15.45
C ARG A 1025 15.06 -6.05 14.20
N LEU A 1026 13.83 -6.32 13.77
CA LEU A 1026 13.17 -5.48 12.77
C LEU A 1026 13.07 -4.04 13.31
N GLN A 1027 13.39 -3.06 12.47
CA GLN A 1027 13.28 -1.65 12.83
C GLN A 1027 11.81 -1.26 13.04
N ASP A 1028 10.98 -1.52 12.02
CA ASP A 1028 9.53 -1.44 11.99
C ASP A 1028 9.00 -1.95 10.62
N GLY A 1029 7.68 -1.98 10.44
CA GLY A 1029 7.03 -2.42 9.21
C GLY A 1029 6.96 -1.39 8.08
N GLN A 1030 7.30 -0.12 8.32
CA GLN A 1030 7.41 0.92 7.28
C GLN A 1030 8.81 0.96 6.65
N LYS A 1031 9.81 0.52 7.41
CA LYS A 1031 11.22 0.40 7.02
C LYS A 1031 11.69 -1.00 7.43
N PRO A 1032 11.46 -2.02 6.58
CA PRO A 1032 11.80 -3.40 6.90
C PRO A 1032 13.31 -3.65 6.79
N THR A 1033 14.06 -2.95 7.66
CA THR A 1033 15.50 -3.08 7.86
C THR A 1033 15.74 -3.62 9.26
N PHE A 1034 16.91 -4.23 9.46
CA PHE A 1034 17.28 -4.85 10.72
C PHE A 1034 18.38 -4.05 11.40
N VAL A 1035 18.09 -3.68 12.66
CA VAL A 1035 18.96 -2.85 13.50
C VAL A 1035 19.48 -3.65 14.68
N ASP A 1036 20.65 -3.27 15.17
CA ASP A 1036 21.18 -3.77 16.44
C ASP A 1036 20.49 -3.12 17.65
N THR A 1037 21.00 -3.40 18.86
CA THR A 1037 20.51 -2.83 20.12
C THR A 1037 20.65 -1.31 20.21
N ASP A 1038 21.62 -0.73 19.48
CA ASP A 1038 21.87 0.72 19.45
C ASP A 1038 21.00 1.41 18.39
N GLY A 1039 20.25 0.65 17.58
CA GLY A 1039 19.40 1.16 16.51
C GLY A 1039 20.12 1.41 15.19
N GLU A 1040 21.38 0.96 15.06
CA GLU A 1040 22.16 1.07 13.83
C GLU A 1040 21.77 -0.05 12.86
N VAL A 1041 21.55 0.29 11.59
CA VAL A 1041 21.22 -0.71 10.56
C VAL A 1041 22.42 -1.63 10.34
N ARG A 1042 22.22 -2.93 10.53
CA ARG A 1042 23.23 -3.98 10.35
C ARG A 1042 22.88 -4.99 9.27
N PHE A 1043 21.60 -5.08 8.90
CA PHE A 1043 21.16 -5.91 7.79
C PHE A 1043 19.97 -5.25 7.09
N PHE A 1044 19.90 -5.29 5.76
CA PHE A 1044 18.71 -4.86 5.02
C PHE A 1044 18.71 -5.35 3.57
N ASP A 1045 17.53 -5.33 2.97
CA ASP A 1045 17.32 -5.43 1.54
C ASP A 1045 17.28 -4.03 0.91
N PRO A 1046 18.23 -3.63 0.05
CA PRO A 1046 18.25 -2.28 -0.51
C PRO A 1046 17.06 -1.99 -1.42
N SER A 1047 16.43 -3.03 -2.01
CA SER A 1047 15.29 -2.86 -2.93
C SER A 1047 14.00 -2.40 -2.26
N VAL A 1048 13.94 -2.43 -0.92
CA VAL A 1048 12.82 -1.87 -0.14
C VAL A 1048 12.94 -0.36 0.07
N ILE A 1049 14.11 0.24 -0.22
CA ILE A 1049 14.42 1.67 0.01
C ILE A 1049 14.69 2.40 -1.31
N GLU A 1050 15.41 1.78 -2.24
CA GLU A 1050 15.77 2.40 -3.52
C GLU A 1050 15.63 1.42 -4.70
N PRO A 1051 15.39 1.92 -5.93
CA PRO A 1051 15.19 1.06 -7.08
C PRO A 1051 16.45 0.24 -7.44
N GLY A 1052 16.28 -1.08 -7.62
CA GLY A 1052 17.35 -1.98 -8.03
C GLY A 1052 17.04 -3.46 -7.81
N ASN A 1053 18.04 -4.32 -8.02
CA ASN A 1053 17.94 -5.76 -7.74
C ASN A 1053 17.76 -6.04 -6.25
N GLN A 1054 17.06 -7.12 -5.93
CA GLN A 1054 16.96 -7.64 -4.57
C GLN A 1054 18.30 -8.20 -4.09
N ALA A 1055 18.65 -7.94 -2.83
CA ALA A 1055 19.84 -8.49 -2.19
C ALA A 1055 19.68 -8.50 -0.66
N ALA A 1056 20.35 -9.41 0.02
CA ALA A 1056 20.45 -9.45 1.48
C ALA A 1056 21.82 -8.90 1.89
N LEU A 1057 21.91 -7.67 2.40
CA LEU A 1057 23.19 -7.06 2.75
C LEU A 1057 23.39 -7.05 4.27
N VAL A 1058 24.58 -7.44 4.72
CA VAL A 1058 25.00 -7.37 6.13
C VAL A 1058 26.21 -6.46 6.32
N ASP A 1059 26.26 -5.74 7.44
CA ASP A 1059 27.40 -4.90 7.81
C ASP A 1059 28.65 -5.76 7.96
N ARG A 1060 29.71 -5.41 7.21
CA ARG A 1060 30.93 -6.22 7.14
C ARG A 1060 31.61 -6.39 8.49
N GLY A 1061 31.70 -5.32 9.28
CA GLY A 1061 32.41 -5.35 10.56
C GLY A 1061 31.67 -6.21 11.57
N ALA A 1062 30.40 -5.88 11.79
CA ALA A 1062 29.56 -6.58 12.77
C ALA A 1062 29.41 -8.08 12.45
N PHE A 1063 29.27 -8.45 11.17
CA PHE A 1063 29.16 -9.85 10.77
C PHE A 1063 30.43 -10.66 11.06
N LEU A 1064 31.61 -10.13 10.69
CA LEU A 1064 32.88 -10.83 10.89
C LEU A 1064 33.25 -10.93 12.38
N GLU A 1065 33.00 -9.88 13.16
CA GLU A 1065 33.20 -9.91 14.62
C GLU A 1065 32.30 -10.96 15.29
N MET A 1066 31.04 -11.07 14.84
CA MET A 1066 30.14 -12.11 15.31
C MET A 1066 30.66 -13.51 14.96
N LEU A 1067 31.08 -13.76 13.72
CA LEU A 1067 31.61 -15.07 13.32
C LEU A 1067 32.83 -15.48 14.15
N ASP A 1068 33.78 -14.56 14.38
CA ASP A 1068 34.96 -14.84 15.19
C ASP A 1068 34.60 -15.12 16.66
N ARG A 1069 33.64 -14.38 17.22
CA ARG A 1069 33.13 -14.61 18.58
C ARG A 1069 32.50 -15.99 18.75
N GLU A 1070 31.73 -16.44 17.75
CA GLU A 1070 31.03 -17.74 17.77
C GLU A 1070 31.90 -18.92 17.28
N GLY A 1071 33.16 -18.68 16.86
CA GLY A 1071 34.03 -19.72 16.31
C GLY A 1071 33.56 -20.26 14.95
N LEU A 1072 32.94 -19.41 14.15
CA LEU A 1072 32.36 -19.72 12.85
C LEU A 1072 33.19 -19.13 11.70
N ALA A 1073 32.95 -19.61 10.48
CA ALA A 1073 33.50 -19.07 9.25
C ALA A 1073 32.39 -18.96 8.19
N ALA A 1074 32.53 -17.99 7.29
CA ALA A 1074 31.64 -17.79 6.15
C ALA A 1074 32.33 -18.14 4.83
N ILE A 1075 31.57 -18.75 3.91
CA ILE A 1075 31.97 -19.02 2.53
C ILE A 1075 30.93 -18.36 1.62
N TRP A 1076 31.40 -17.62 0.62
CA TRP A 1076 30.56 -17.05 -0.43
C TRP A 1076 30.70 -17.89 -1.70
N VAL A 1077 29.56 -18.31 -2.24
CA VAL A 1077 29.48 -19.00 -3.52
C VAL A 1077 28.89 -18.04 -4.54
N VAL A 1078 29.66 -17.74 -5.59
CA VAL A 1078 29.20 -16.99 -6.76
C VAL A 1078 28.98 -17.99 -7.89
N ALA A 1079 27.73 -18.32 -8.17
CA ALA A 1079 27.35 -19.25 -9.24
C ALA A 1079 26.61 -18.51 -10.35
N GLY A 1080 26.76 -18.93 -11.59
CA GLY A 1080 26.12 -18.25 -12.72
C GLY A 1080 26.21 -19.00 -14.03
N GLU A 1081 25.54 -18.45 -15.02
CA GLU A 1081 25.52 -18.97 -16.38
C GLU A 1081 25.78 -17.86 -17.38
N LYS A 1082 26.48 -18.22 -18.45
CA LYS A 1082 26.63 -17.46 -19.67
C LYS A 1082 26.15 -18.30 -20.84
N GLY A 1083 25.03 -17.94 -21.47
CA GLY A 1083 24.33 -18.78 -22.44
C GLY A 1083 24.05 -18.10 -23.79
N VAL A 1084 24.05 -18.89 -24.86
CA VAL A 1084 23.71 -18.46 -26.23
C VAL A 1084 22.50 -19.24 -26.74
N PHE A 1085 21.49 -18.51 -27.19
CA PHE A 1085 20.17 -19.04 -27.59
C PHE A 1085 19.68 -18.36 -28.88
N GLY A 1086 18.54 -18.85 -29.39
CA GLY A 1086 17.86 -18.29 -30.56
C GLY A 1086 18.54 -18.63 -31.88
N GLY A 1087 18.15 -17.97 -32.97
CA GLY A 1087 18.58 -18.29 -34.33
C GLY A 1087 17.41 -18.22 -35.30
N LYS A 1088 17.57 -18.66 -36.55
CA LYS A 1088 16.45 -18.63 -37.52
C LYS A 1088 15.31 -19.60 -37.17
N ASP A 1089 15.57 -20.60 -36.34
CA ASP A 1089 14.56 -21.46 -35.72
C ASP A 1089 14.42 -21.13 -34.22
N PRO A 1090 13.33 -20.44 -33.80
CA PRO A 1090 13.12 -20.00 -32.42
C PRO A 1090 13.00 -21.14 -31.40
N HIS A 1091 12.74 -22.37 -31.84
CA HIS A 1091 12.50 -23.52 -30.97
C HIS A 1091 13.67 -24.51 -30.94
N ARG A 1092 14.67 -24.33 -31.81
CA ARG A 1092 15.81 -25.26 -31.95
C ARG A 1092 17.19 -24.61 -31.81
N GLY A 1093 17.27 -23.27 -31.87
CA GLY A 1093 18.53 -22.54 -31.78
C GLY A 1093 19.15 -22.50 -30.37
N PHE A 1094 20.22 -23.28 -30.18
CA PHE A 1094 21.03 -23.29 -28.96
C PHE A 1094 22.52 -23.33 -29.33
N GLY A 1095 23.32 -22.42 -28.78
CA GLY A 1095 24.75 -22.30 -29.04
C GLY A 1095 25.65 -22.86 -27.96
N GLY A 1096 25.05 -23.34 -26.87
CA GLY A 1096 25.75 -23.78 -25.68
C GLY A 1096 25.69 -22.75 -24.55
N ARG A 1097 26.17 -23.19 -23.39
CA ARG A 1097 26.32 -22.35 -22.20
C ARG A 1097 27.56 -22.73 -21.40
N VAL A 1098 28.10 -21.76 -20.69
CA VAL A 1098 29.15 -21.91 -19.70
C VAL A 1098 28.54 -21.67 -18.34
N LEU A 1099 28.51 -22.71 -17.52
CA LEU A 1099 28.16 -22.63 -16.11
C LEU A 1099 29.44 -22.36 -15.32
N HIS A 1100 29.37 -21.50 -14.31
CA HIS A 1100 30.53 -21.19 -13.47
C HIS A 1100 30.16 -21.16 -12.00
N THR A 1101 31.05 -21.66 -11.14
CA THR A 1101 30.95 -21.58 -9.68
C THR A 1101 32.28 -21.10 -9.11
N GLY A 1102 32.22 -20.04 -8.32
CA GLY A 1102 33.36 -19.46 -7.61
C GLY A 1102 33.14 -19.57 -6.11
N VAL A 1103 34.05 -20.23 -5.41
CA VAL A 1103 34.01 -20.39 -3.94
C VAL A 1103 35.02 -19.43 -3.32
N TYR A 1104 34.54 -18.51 -2.49
CA TYR A 1104 35.30 -17.42 -1.90
C TYR A 1104 35.38 -17.56 -0.38
N THR A 1105 36.61 -17.46 0.14
CA THR A 1105 36.92 -17.39 1.58
C THR A 1105 37.64 -16.09 1.88
N LEU A 1106 37.29 -15.43 2.97
CA LEU A 1106 37.97 -14.21 3.41
C LEU A 1106 39.26 -14.56 4.18
N GLU A 1107 40.40 -14.09 3.68
CA GLU A 1107 41.71 -14.20 4.34
C GLU A 1107 42.26 -12.80 4.68
N THR A 1108 43.43 -12.73 5.33
CA THR A 1108 44.05 -11.47 5.79
C THR A 1108 44.30 -10.46 4.66
N GLU A 1109 44.61 -10.94 3.45
CA GLU A 1109 44.90 -10.10 2.28
C GLU A 1109 43.67 -9.81 1.39
N GLY A 1110 42.50 -10.37 1.71
CA GLY A 1110 41.27 -10.24 0.93
C GLY A 1110 40.60 -11.57 0.63
N PHE A 1111 39.70 -11.59 -0.36
CA PHE A 1111 39.01 -12.81 -0.76
C PHE A 1111 39.89 -13.72 -1.63
N VAL A 1112 40.01 -14.99 -1.23
CA VAL A 1112 40.66 -16.04 -2.01
C VAL A 1112 39.60 -16.90 -2.70
N ARG A 1113 39.78 -17.15 -3.99
CA ARG A 1113 38.80 -17.79 -4.87
C ARG A 1113 39.29 -19.13 -5.42
N SER A 1114 38.40 -20.12 -5.45
CA SER A 1114 38.49 -21.33 -6.27
C SER A 1114 37.42 -21.31 -7.36
N MET A 1115 37.74 -21.67 -8.60
CA MET A 1115 36.79 -21.64 -9.73
C MET A 1115 36.55 -23.03 -10.32
N HIS A 1116 35.30 -23.32 -10.63
CA HIS A 1116 34.85 -24.48 -11.39
C HIS A 1116 33.98 -24.04 -12.57
N PHE A 1117 34.14 -24.70 -13.71
CA PHE A 1117 33.43 -24.40 -14.94
C PHE A 1117 32.92 -25.68 -15.59
N ASP A 1118 31.66 -25.67 -15.99
CA ASP A 1118 31.07 -26.70 -16.83
C ASP A 1118 30.57 -26.07 -18.12
N ARG A 1119 30.78 -26.77 -19.23
CA ARG A 1119 30.31 -26.31 -20.54
C ARG A 1119 29.32 -27.29 -21.13
N GLU A 1120 28.10 -26.83 -21.31
CA GLU A 1120 27.11 -27.55 -22.09
C GLU A 1120 27.22 -27.13 -23.56
N LYS A 1121 27.58 -28.10 -24.40
CA LYS A 1121 27.67 -27.93 -25.85
C LYS A 1121 26.31 -28.17 -26.53
N PRO A 1122 25.98 -27.52 -27.66
CA PRO A 1122 24.80 -27.86 -28.46
C PRO A 1122 24.98 -29.15 -29.28
N SER A 1123 23.89 -29.80 -29.69
CA SER A 1123 23.94 -30.84 -30.73
C SER A 1123 24.21 -30.22 -32.12
N ALA A 1124 24.57 -31.04 -33.11
CA ALA A 1124 24.73 -30.58 -34.49
C ALA A 1124 23.46 -29.91 -35.03
N GLU A 1125 22.27 -30.48 -34.76
CA GLU A 1125 20.97 -29.90 -35.14
C GLU A 1125 20.71 -28.56 -34.44
N GLN A 1126 21.04 -28.45 -33.16
CA GLN A 1126 20.87 -27.21 -32.40
C GLN A 1126 21.77 -26.08 -32.92
N LEU A 1127 23.00 -26.43 -33.28
CA LEU A 1127 23.97 -25.49 -33.86
C LEU A 1127 23.56 -25.05 -35.27
N GLU A 1128 23.02 -25.95 -36.08
CA GLU A 1128 22.41 -25.61 -37.38
C GLU A 1128 21.21 -24.68 -37.20
N GLY A 1129 20.34 -24.94 -36.22
CA GLY A 1129 19.20 -24.07 -35.88
C GLY A 1129 19.61 -22.66 -35.44
N LEU A 1130 20.73 -22.54 -34.72
CA LEU A 1130 21.32 -21.25 -34.30
C LEU A 1130 21.87 -20.47 -35.51
N LEU A 1131 22.64 -21.13 -36.38
CA LEU A 1131 23.33 -20.49 -37.51
C LEU A 1131 22.41 -20.27 -38.72
N GLY A 1132 21.33 -21.05 -38.84
CA GLY A 1132 20.41 -21.06 -39.98
C GLY A 1132 21.00 -21.65 -41.27
N VAL A 1133 22.16 -22.30 -41.17
CA VAL A 1133 22.89 -22.99 -42.24
C VAL A 1133 23.65 -24.18 -41.64
N ALA A 1134 23.93 -25.19 -42.47
CA ALA A 1134 24.72 -26.34 -42.05
C ALA A 1134 26.10 -25.89 -41.49
N PRO A 1135 26.44 -26.24 -40.25
CA PRO A 1135 27.72 -25.86 -39.63
C PRO A 1135 28.90 -26.56 -40.33
N THR A 1136 30.00 -25.84 -40.51
CA THR A 1136 31.27 -26.40 -41.01
C THR A 1136 31.82 -27.46 -40.04
N GLU A 1137 32.64 -28.41 -40.53
CA GLU A 1137 33.31 -29.41 -39.66
C GLU A 1137 34.12 -28.78 -38.52
N GLU A 1138 34.74 -27.62 -38.75
CA GLU A 1138 35.48 -26.86 -37.72
C GLU A 1138 34.56 -26.40 -36.57
N LEU A 1139 33.38 -25.86 -36.91
CA LEU A 1139 32.37 -25.44 -35.93
C LEU A 1139 31.75 -26.62 -35.20
N LEU A 1140 31.51 -27.74 -35.89
CA LEU A 1140 31.01 -28.98 -35.27
C LEU A 1140 32.04 -29.52 -34.28
N SER A 1141 33.32 -29.60 -34.65
CA SER A 1141 34.39 -30.06 -33.77
C SER A 1141 34.56 -29.18 -32.53
N ARG A 1142 34.44 -27.86 -32.71
CA ARG A 1142 34.62 -26.88 -31.63
C ARG A 1142 33.42 -26.84 -30.67
N TYR A 1143 32.20 -26.71 -31.22
CA TYR A 1143 31.01 -26.40 -30.43
C TYR A 1143 30.04 -27.55 -30.26
N ALA A 1144 29.95 -28.52 -31.17
CA ALA A 1144 28.95 -29.57 -31.02
C ALA A 1144 29.35 -30.63 -29.99
N ARG A 1145 28.37 -31.25 -29.31
CA ARG A 1145 28.58 -32.50 -28.56
C ARG A 1145 28.81 -33.63 -29.56
N GLY A 1146 29.82 -34.46 -29.28
CA GLY A 1146 30.27 -35.56 -30.14
C GLY A 1146 29.30 -36.72 -30.21
#